data_AF-A0A5B9ETT7-F1
#
_entry.id   AF-A0A5B9ETT7-F1
#
_cell.length_a   1.000
_cell.length_b   1.000
_cell.length_c   1.000
_cell.angle_alpha   90.00
_cell.angle_beta   90.00
_cell.angle_gamma   90.00
#
_symmetry.space_group_name_H-M   'P 1'
#
loop_
_entity.id
_entity.type
_entity.pdbx_description
1 polymer ?
#
loop_
_entity_poly.entity_id
_entity_poly.type
_entity_poly.pdbx_seq_one_letter_code
_entity_poly.pdbx_strand_id
1 'polypeptide(L)'
;MTGAWTLTDINGDYRCDVMLPGDGITALHAAGHIPDPYWGRNEYDLRWIGERDWVVRRDVTLTDMAVDLVVSGVDTVATIRWNGRVVLRCDNVHRSFRIDLSDVAKPGKNTVEITFHSPVAEGAKRQVAHPFPIPYSTDNNPIPNGNMLRKVQCDFGWDWNIALTPFGVGGGIRLEPTGAPRIDAVLVQQTHSDGHVAVDVTVNAAFLDGETVRARLCDQTASAEIDGGKAFVRLSIKNPDLWWPNGQGPQTLHDLEIDAGGVTAHRRLGLRNIELVTQPDTAGASFGCRVNGRAVFAKGANWIPADALQGNITDAKTRGLLQSAADAHMNMIRVWGGGRYEPDSFYDACDALGLMVWQDFMFACSIYPSDDAFLENVTAEVRENTARLQHHACLALWCGDNELVGSLDWFPETRDNRDRYLVNYDRLNRTIETAMKSVDPAANWWPSSPSLGPMDFRDGWHVDGQGDMHFWSVWHEGRDFDHYRDVTPRFCSEFGFQSYPSMSAIRTFAAPEDFNIAAPVLESHQKNAGGNARIAETMFRYFRWPAQFEDFVYLSQVQQGIAIKTAVTHWRSLKPQCMGTLYWQLNDTWPVCSWASLDHGGNWKLLHHMARDFYNPVLVTAVPMGDGIVLRGVNDLADRVDVFVTAVALAMDGSTRDLGKADASIGSDAVDVLTVQAGDLGAQEMLFFAWTGSDGTSGSDIYAPHPFKHYALNAPDIAMAVADQGGVWQITLTAQKPAFFVSLEASTAGRFDRNAVHLMPDTPLTFSFVPERGDTPAFTLRDLHTATMA
;
A
#
# COMPACT_ATOMS: atom_id res chain seq x y z
N MET A 1 -0.11 -28.59 11.59
CA MET A 1 -0.48 -28.34 12.99
C MET A 1 -1.36 -27.10 13.15
N THR A 2 -2.05 -26.69 12.08
CA THR A 2 -3.06 -25.63 12.09
C THR A 2 -4.23 -25.98 13.03
N GLY A 3 -4.83 -24.97 13.64
CA GLY A 3 -6.02 -25.12 14.49
C GLY A 3 -5.84 -24.54 15.88
N ALA A 4 -6.64 -25.01 16.84
CA ALA A 4 -6.63 -24.52 18.22
C ALA A 4 -5.38 -24.96 19.00
N TRP A 5 -4.83 -24.01 19.76
CA TRP A 5 -3.77 -24.16 20.75
C TRP A 5 -4.26 -23.53 22.06
N THR A 6 -3.76 -24.00 23.20
CA THR A 6 -4.03 -23.31 24.47
C THR A 6 -3.05 -22.16 24.63
N LEU A 7 -3.55 -20.93 24.77
CA LEU A 7 -2.81 -19.72 25.13
C LEU A 7 -2.86 -19.53 26.65
N THR A 8 -1.74 -19.15 27.25
CA THR A 8 -1.66 -18.75 28.66
C THR A 8 -0.59 -17.69 28.82
N ASP A 9 -0.80 -16.68 29.67
CA ASP A 9 0.27 -15.73 30.01
C ASP A 9 1.22 -16.34 31.07
N ILE A 10 2.42 -15.80 31.21
CA ILE A 10 3.43 -16.36 32.12
C ILE A 10 3.00 -16.39 33.59
N ASN A 11 2.07 -15.51 34.00
CA ASN A 11 1.54 -15.48 35.36
C ASN A 11 0.36 -16.45 35.58
N GLY A 12 -0.26 -16.94 34.50
CA GLY A 12 -1.45 -17.78 34.55
C GLY A 12 -2.75 -17.04 34.85
N ASP A 13 -2.76 -15.72 34.72
CA ASP A 13 -3.93 -14.84 34.88
C ASP A 13 -4.93 -15.04 33.72
N TYR A 14 -4.42 -15.28 32.51
CA TYR A 14 -5.20 -15.41 31.29
C TYR A 14 -4.99 -16.79 30.67
N ARG A 15 -6.09 -17.43 30.28
CA ARG A 15 -6.07 -18.69 29.55
C ARG A 15 -7.26 -18.77 28.59
N CYS A 16 -6.98 -19.06 27.33
CA CYS A 16 -7.99 -19.27 26.29
C CYS A 16 -7.44 -20.15 25.16
N ASP A 17 -8.26 -20.41 24.15
CA ASP A 17 -7.81 -21.01 22.91
C ASP A 17 -7.36 -19.92 21.93
N VAL A 18 -6.29 -20.20 21.19
CA VAL A 18 -5.80 -19.38 20.07
C VAL A 18 -5.74 -20.24 18.81
N MET A 19 -6.19 -19.69 17.69
CA MET A 19 -6.05 -20.31 16.39
C MET A 19 -4.70 -19.91 15.81
N LEU A 20 -3.88 -20.90 15.45
CA LEU A 20 -2.62 -20.68 14.73
C LEU A 20 -2.73 -21.30 13.33
N PRO A 21 -2.37 -20.56 12.25
CA PRO A 21 -1.85 -19.18 12.22
C PRO A 21 -2.87 -18.13 12.73
N GLY A 22 -2.36 -17.06 13.37
CA GLY A 22 -3.15 -16.04 14.07
C GLY A 22 -2.36 -15.42 15.24
N ASP A 23 -2.96 -14.45 15.94
CA ASP A 23 -2.35 -13.77 17.10
C ASP A 23 -3.12 -13.91 18.40
N GLY A 24 -2.39 -13.68 19.49
CA GLY A 24 -2.93 -13.75 20.84
C GLY A 24 -3.92 -12.64 21.19
N ILE A 25 -3.82 -11.44 20.60
CA ILE A 25 -4.72 -10.32 20.92
C ILE A 25 -6.13 -10.62 20.39
N THR A 26 -6.22 -11.05 19.14
CA THR A 26 -7.46 -11.52 18.52
C THR A 26 -8.09 -12.65 19.33
N ALA A 27 -7.27 -13.60 19.83
CA ALA A 27 -7.74 -14.70 20.67
C ALA A 27 -8.22 -14.27 22.06
N LEU A 28 -7.54 -13.33 22.71
CA LEU A 28 -7.97 -12.76 23.98
C LEU A 28 -9.31 -12.03 23.84
N HIS A 29 -9.47 -11.26 22.75
CA HIS A 29 -10.73 -10.58 22.46
C HIS A 29 -11.86 -11.58 22.21
N ALA A 30 -11.64 -12.58 21.35
CA ALA A 30 -12.63 -13.62 21.06
C ALA A 30 -13.06 -14.42 22.31
N ALA A 31 -12.16 -14.57 23.28
CA ALA A 31 -12.43 -15.23 24.55
C ALA A 31 -13.12 -14.33 25.59
N GLY A 32 -13.30 -13.04 25.31
CA GLY A 32 -13.89 -12.06 26.24
C GLY A 32 -12.95 -11.63 27.38
N HIS A 33 -11.65 -11.87 27.26
CA HIS A 33 -10.64 -11.48 28.26
C HIS A 33 -10.25 -10.00 28.17
N ILE A 34 -10.42 -9.41 26.98
CA ILE A 34 -10.17 -8.00 26.71
C ILE A 34 -11.37 -7.40 25.94
N PRO A 35 -11.67 -6.10 26.11
CA PRO A 35 -12.61 -5.41 25.24
C PRO A 35 -12.08 -5.33 23.80
N ASP A 36 -12.94 -4.91 22.87
CA ASP A 36 -12.54 -4.65 21.48
C ASP A 36 -11.37 -3.65 21.46
N PRO A 37 -10.19 -4.03 20.94
CA PRO A 37 -9.02 -3.14 20.91
C PRO A 37 -9.24 -1.85 20.10
N TYR A 38 -10.18 -1.84 19.15
CA TYR A 38 -10.45 -0.71 18.27
C TYR A 38 -11.57 0.20 18.79
N TRP A 39 -12.25 -0.16 19.88
CA TRP A 39 -13.32 0.67 20.42
C TRP A 39 -12.77 1.78 21.34
N GLY A 40 -13.25 3.01 21.13
CA GLY A 40 -13.08 4.12 22.07
C GLY A 40 -11.61 4.49 22.29
N ARG A 41 -11.07 4.14 23.45
CA ARG A 41 -9.67 4.42 23.82
C ARG A 41 -8.96 3.17 24.35
N ASN A 42 -9.49 1.99 24.02
CA ASN A 42 -9.07 0.74 24.64
C ASN A 42 -7.60 0.41 24.37
N GLU A 43 -6.99 0.91 23.28
CA GLU A 43 -5.56 0.77 23.00
C GLU A 43 -4.70 0.97 24.25
N TYR A 44 -4.88 2.10 24.96
CA TYR A 44 -3.99 2.49 26.04
C TYR A 44 -4.06 1.52 27.23
N ASP A 45 -5.24 0.96 27.49
CA ASP A 45 -5.48 0.00 28.56
C ASP A 45 -5.08 -1.44 28.17
N LEU A 46 -4.69 -1.66 26.91
CA LEU A 46 -4.31 -2.97 26.38
C LEU A 46 -2.81 -3.13 26.11
N ARG A 47 -2.01 -2.06 26.26
CA ARG A 47 -0.55 -2.11 26.02
C ARG A 47 0.20 -3.09 26.92
N TRP A 48 -0.34 -3.41 28.11
CA TRP A 48 0.23 -4.41 29.02
C TRP A 48 0.40 -5.79 28.36
N ILE A 49 -0.37 -6.10 27.31
CA ILE A 49 -0.29 -7.39 26.61
C ILE A 49 1.12 -7.57 26.02
N GLY A 50 1.66 -6.53 25.40
CA GLY A 50 3.01 -6.52 24.82
C GLY A 50 4.13 -6.51 25.86
N GLU A 51 3.81 -6.27 27.13
CA GLU A 51 4.78 -6.27 28.24
C GLU A 51 4.97 -7.66 28.85
N ARG A 52 4.10 -8.63 28.53
CA ARG A 52 4.14 -9.98 29.10
C ARG A 52 4.70 -11.02 28.14
N ASP A 53 5.21 -12.09 28.73
CA ASP A 53 5.50 -13.33 28.00
C ASP A 53 4.23 -14.18 27.89
N TRP A 54 4.07 -14.82 26.74
CA TRP A 54 2.91 -15.65 26.41
C TRP A 54 3.33 -17.03 25.96
N VAL A 55 2.59 -18.04 26.40
CA VAL A 55 2.86 -19.45 26.10
C VAL A 55 1.69 -20.04 25.35
N VAL A 56 1.95 -20.56 24.15
CA VAL A 56 0.99 -21.39 23.42
C VAL A 56 1.41 -22.85 23.48
N ARG A 57 0.45 -23.74 23.73
CA ARG A 57 0.71 -25.17 23.89
C ARG A 57 -0.28 -26.02 23.09
N ARG A 58 0.24 -27.09 22.48
CA ARG A 58 -0.59 -28.12 21.85
C ARG A 58 0.04 -29.50 22.01
N ASP A 59 -0.81 -30.49 22.21
CA ASP A 59 -0.41 -31.88 22.13
C ASP A 59 -0.63 -32.42 20.72
N VAL A 60 0.34 -33.18 20.22
CA VAL A 60 0.26 -33.88 18.93
C VAL A 60 0.58 -35.36 19.13
N THR A 61 -0.03 -36.22 18.33
CA THR A 61 0.25 -37.66 18.37
C THR A 61 1.11 -38.02 17.16
N LEU A 62 2.26 -38.63 17.41
CA LEU A 62 3.19 -39.08 16.38
C LEU A 62 3.22 -40.59 16.29
N THR A 63 3.31 -41.11 15.07
CA THR A 63 3.60 -42.52 14.79
C THR A 63 5.09 -42.76 14.58
N ASP A 64 5.79 -41.75 14.04
CA ASP A 64 7.22 -41.76 13.74
C ASP A 64 7.95 -40.66 14.52
N MET A 65 9.22 -40.89 14.83
CA MET A 65 10.12 -39.92 15.47
C MET A 65 10.89 -39.10 14.45
N ALA A 66 11.13 -39.61 13.24
CA ALA A 66 11.85 -38.91 12.17
C ALA A 66 10.96 -37.85 11.53
N VAL A 67 10.79 -36.73 12.24
CA VAL A 67 9.95 -35.61 11.82
C VAL A 67 10.66 -34.27 12.02
N ASP A 68 10.48 -33.36 11.06
CA ASP A 68 10.88 -31.97 11.16
C ASP A 68 9.68 -31.11 11.57
N LEU A 69 9.90 -30.16 12.48
CA LEU A 69 9.01 -29.01 12.64
C LEU A 69 9.33 -27.96 11.59
N VAL A 70 8.35 -27.56 10.80
CA VAL A 70 8.44 -26.42 9.89
C VAL A 70 7.50 -25.32 10.35
N VAL A 71 8.07 -24.16 10.67
CA VAL A 71 7.34 -23.00 11.16
C VAL A 71 7.83 -21.71 10.49
N SER A 72 6.92 -20.83 10.10
CA SER A 72 7.25 -19.51 9.55
C SER A 72 6.43 -18.41 10.20
N GLY A 73 6.91 -17.17 10.16
CA GLY A 73 6.13 -16.05 10.67
C GLY A 73 6.00 -16.01 12.19
N VAL A 74 7.02 -16.49 12.94
CA VAL A 74 6.97 -16.51 14.41
C VAL A 74 7.24 -15.10 14.94
N ASP A 75 6.24 -14.48 15.58
CA ASP A 75 6.27 -13.07 15.97
C ASP A 75 6.50 -12.87 17.49
N THR A 76 7.68 -12.45 17.94
CA THR A 76 8.95 -12.41 17.19
C THR A 76 10.04 -13.13 17.98
N VAL A 77 10.39 -12.61 19.16
CA VAL A 77 11.38 -13.26 20.03
C VAL A 77 10.71 -14.44 20.70
N ALA A 78 11.04 -15.65 20.27
CA ALA A 78 10.35 -16.85 20.71
C ALA A 78 11.30 -18.02 21.05
N THR A 79 10.83 -18.89 21.94
CA THR A 79 11.48 -20.15 22.28
C THR A 79 10.49 -21.29 22.06
N ILE A 80 10.83 -22.22 21.17
CA ILE A 80 10.02 -23.41 20.91
C ILE A 80 10.60 -24.59 21.69
N ARG A 81 9.74 -25.30 22.42
CA ARG A 81 10.07 -26.53 23.13
C ARG A 81 9.25 -27.70 22.60
N TRP A 82 9.94 -28.84 22.47
CA TRP A 82 9.34 -30.13 22.18
C TRP A 82 9.55 -31.06 23.37
N ASN A 83 8.48 -31.59 23.95
CA ASN A 83 8.52 -32.42 25.15
C ASN A 83 9.35 -31.80 26.30
N GLY A 84 9.31 -30.47 26.44
CA GLY A 84 10.05 -29.70 27.45
C GLY A 84 11.50 -29.36 27.08
N ARG A 85 12.05 -29.88 25.97
CA ARG A 85 13.40 -29.54 25.49
C ARG A 85 13.34 -28.42 24.46
N VAL A 86 14.20 -27.41 24.59
CA VAL A 86 14.30 -26.32 23.62
C VAL A 86 14.82 -26.86 22.29
N VAL A 87 14.08 -26.60 21.21
CA VAL A 87 14.43 -27.01 19.84
C VAL A 87 14.72 -25.82 18.93
N LEU A 88 14.16 -24.64 19.22
CA LEU A 88 14.43 -23.41 18.47
C LEU A 88 14.43 -22.20 19.42
N ARG A 89 15.34 -21.26 19.14
CA ARG A 89 15.21 -19.85 19.54
C ARG A 89 15.25 -19.02 18.27
N CYS A 90 14.28 -18.13 18.09
CA CYS A 90 14.18 -17.26 16.93
C CYS A 90 13.76 -15.85 17.34
N ASP A 91 14.08 -14.87 16.50
CA ASP A 91 13.85 -13.45 16.78
C ASP A 91 13.60 -12.63 15.51
N ASN A 92 13.02 -13.27 14.49
CA ASN A 92 12.70 -12.65 13.22
C ASN A 92 11.38 -13.18 12.67
N VAL A 93 10.36 -12.31 12.61
CA VAL A 93 9.02 -12.66 12.12
C VAL A 93 9.01 -12.91 10.61
N HIS A 94 9.98 -12.38 9.88
CA HIS A 94 10.02 -12.47 8.41
C HIS A 94 10.67 -13.76 7.89
N ARG A 95 10.97 -14.72 8.78
CA ARG A 95 11.73 -15.94 8.47
C ARG A 95 10.94 -17.22 8.62
N SER A 96 11.47 -18.26 8.00
CA SER A 96 11.03 -19.66 8.11
C SER A 96 12.11 -20.53 8.74
N PHE A 97 11.69 -21.49 9.56
CA PHE A 97 12.58 -22.41 10.28
C PHE A 97 12.14 -23.86 10.06
N ARG A 98 13.12 -24.73 9.83
CA ARG A 98 12.98 -26.20 9.78
C ARG A 98 13.88 -26.80 10.85
N ILE A 99 13.32 -27.63 11.71
CA ILE A 99 14.01 -28.18 12.87
C ILE A 99 13.79 -29.69 12.92
N ASP A 100 14.87 -30.47 12.84
CA ASP A 100 14.83 -31.92 13.03
C ASP A 100 14.48 -32.24 14.50
N LEU A 101 13.42 -33.02 14.71
CA LEU A 101 12.94 -33.43 16.02
C LEU A 101 13.30 -34.87 16.38
N SER A 102 14.08 -35.58 15.55
CA SER A 102 14.36 -37.01 15.71
C SER A 102 14.88 -37.39 17.11
N ASP A 103 15.70 -36.53 17.71
CA ASP A 103 16.29 -36.73 19.04
C ASP A 103 15.35 -36.42 20.22
N VAL A 104 14.19 -35.81 19.97
CA VAL A 104 13.29 -35.27 21.00
C VAL A 104 11.84 -35.74 20.86
N ALA A 105 11.44 -36.11 19.65
CA ALA A 105 10.16 -36.71 19.35
C ALA A 105 10.08 -38.12 19.96
N LYS A 106 8.87 -38.56 20.29
CA LYS A 106 8.61 -39.93 20.77
C LYS A 106 7.32 -40.47 20.15
N PRO A 107 7.16 -41.79 20.02
CA PRO A 107 5.88 -42.36 19.59
C PRO A 107 4.75 -42.00 20.57
N GLY A 108 3.56 -41.78 20.03
CA GLY A 108 2.39 -41.37 20.79
C GLY A 108 2.37 -39.86 21.07
N LYS A 109 1.93 -39.49 22.28
CA LYS A 109 1.68 -38.10 22.66
C LYS A 109 2.97 -37.31 22.84
N ASN A 110 3.10 -36.21 22.09
CA ASN A 110 4.14 -35.19 22.21
C ASN A 110 3.51 -33.86 22.56
N THR A 111 4.26 -33.01 23.24
CA THR A 111 3.83 -31.65 23.59
C THR A 111 4.73 -30.64 22.90
N VAL A 112 4.10 -29.68 22.23
CA VAL A 112 4.77 -28.51 21.65
C VAL A 112 4.38 -27.28 22.42
N GLU A 113 5.36 -26.47 22.77
CA GLU A 113 5.20 -25.21 23.46
C GLU A 113 5.98 -24.13 22.73
N ILE A 114 5.36 -22.96 22.52
CA ILE A 114 6.04 -21.77 22.01
C ILE A 114 5.87 -20.69 23.07
N THR A 115 6.97 -20.22 23.63
CA THR A 115 7.00 -19.02 24.48
C THR A 115 7.34 -17.83 23.61
N PHE A 116 6.44 -16.86 23.50
CA PHE A 116 6.66 -15.53 22.94
C PHE A 116 7.11 -14.62 24.08
N HIS A 117 8.30 -14.03 23.92
CA HIS A 117 8.86 -13.11 24.90
C HIS A 117 8.41 -11.68 24.60
N SER A 118 8.21 -10.89 25.65
CA SER A 118 7.82 -9.48 25.58
C SER A 118 8.70 -8.69 24.60
N PRO A 119 8.16 -8.17 23.47
CA PRO A 119 8.93 -7.36 22.55
C PRO A 119 9.44 -6.07 23.20
N VAL A 120 8.70 -5.52 24.17
CA VAL A 120 9.10 -4.32 24.92
C VAL A 120 10.35 -4.60 25.76
N ALA A 121 10.34 -5.70 26.52
CA ALA A 121 11.47 -6.07 27.37
C ALA A 121 12.71 -6.45 26.56
N GLU A 122 12.54 -7.22 25.48
CA GLU A 122 13.66 -7.65 24.63
C GLU A 122 14.23 -6.49 23.82
N GLY A 123 13.40 -5.59 23.29
CA GLY A 123 13.87 -4.37 22.60
C GLY A 123 14.71 -3.48 23.52
N ALA A 124 14.23 -3.21 24.75
CA ALA A 124 14.96 -2.41 25.73
C ALA A 124 16.30 -3.05 26.14
N LYS A 125 16.30 -4.36 26.37
CA LYS A 125 17.52 -5.13 26.69
C LYS A 125 18.56 -5.05 25.58
N ARG A 126 18.14 -5.14 24.31
CA ARG A 126 19.04 -4.99 23.15
C ARG A 126 19.57 -3.57 23.01
N GLN A 127 18.73 -2.56 23.23
CA GLN A 127 19.15 -1.15 23.22
C GLN A 127 20.25 -0.89 24.26
N VAL A 128 20.10 -1.40 25.49
CA VAL A 128 21.10 -1.25 26.56
C VAL A 128 22.39 -2.00 26.24
N ALA A 129 22.30 -3.16 25.59
CA ALA A 129 23.45 -3.97 25.22
C ALA A 129 24.22 -3.43 24.00
N HIS A 130 23.58 -2.60 23.16
CA HIS A 130 24.20 -2.09 21.95
C HIS A 130 25.32 -1.07 22.26
N PRO A 131 26.46 -1.07 21.55
CA PRO A 131 27.64 -0.25 21.92
C PRO A 131 27.44 1.28 21.84
N PHE A 132 26.38 1.72 21.18
CA PHE A 132 25.97 3.13 21.07
C PHE A 132 24.45 3.20 20.88
N PRO A 133 23.80 4.35 21.14
CA PRO A 133 22.36 4.47 20.96
C PRO A 133 21.92 4.18 19.53
N ILE A 134 20.86 3.40 19.35
CA ILE A 134 20.16 3.26 18.07
C ILE A 134 18.83 4.02 18.20
N PRO A 135 18.73 5.27 17.72
CA PRO A 135 17.53 6.07 17.89
C PRO A 135 16.39 5.61 16.96
N TYR A 136 15.16 5.88 17.40
CA TYR A 136 13.91 5.61 16.70
C TYR A 136 12.96 6.80 16.88
N SER A 137 11.92 6.89 16.04
CA SER A 137 10.91 7.95 16.14
C SER A 137 9.95 7.68 17.30
N THR A 138 9.99 8.49 18.35
CA THR A 138 9.03 8.41 19.47
C THR A 138 7.65 8.94 19.10
N ASP A 139 7.58 9.80 18.08
CA ASP A 139 6.32 10.36 17.59
C ASP A 139 5.53 9.32 16.77
N ASN A 140 6.23 8.51 15.97
CA ASN A 140 5.61 7.42 15.22
C ASN A 140 5.44 6.18 16.10
N ASN A 141 6.46 5.78 16.83
CA ASN A 141 6.47 4.53 17.61
C ASN A 141 6.41 4.84 19.12
N PRO A 142 5.21 4.96 19.71
CA PRO A 142 5.05 5.20 21.14
C PRO A 142 5.51 4.02 22.01
N ILE A 143 5.58 2.80 21.46
CA ILE A 143 6.20 1.65 22.16
C ILE A 143 7.69 1.61 21.78
N PRO A 144 8.61 1.71 22.77
CA PRO A 144 10.01 2.00 22.50
C PRO A 144 10.81 0.81 21.95
N ASN A 145 11.90 1.12 21.24
CA ASN A 145 12.96 0.17 20.83
C ASN A 145 12.52 -0.95 19.87
N GLY A 146 11.43 -0.79 19.12
CA GLY A 146 10.98 -1.77 18.13
C GLY A 146 11.98 -2.01 16.99
N ASN A 147 12.74 -0.97 16.63
CA ASN A 147 13.84 -1.00 15.65
C ASN A 147 14.99 -1.97 16.03
N MET A 148 15.09 -2.38 17.30
CA MET A 148 16.08 -3.37 17.76
C MET A 148 15.69 -4.82 17.42
N LEU A 149 14.48 -5.04 16.89
CA LEU A 149 13.90 -6.34 16.59
C LEU A 149 13.55 -6.43 15.10
N ARG A 150 13.69 -7.63 14.51
CA ARG A 150 13.15 -7.94 13.18
C ARG A 150 11.68 -8.34 13.30
N LYS A 151 10.85 -7.35 13.63
CA LYS A 151 9.39 -7.40 13.80
C LYS A 151 8.73 -6.40 12.84
N VAL A 152 7.44 -6.56 12.55
CA VAL A 152 6.63 -5.54 11.86
C VAL A 152 6.72 -4.22 12.62
N GLN A 153 7.19 -3.17 11.96
CA GLN A 153 7.60 -1.94 12.67
C GLN A 153 6.40 -1.11 13.12
N CYS A 154 5.34 -1.07 12.32
CA CYS A 154 4.12 -0.34 12.69
C CYS A 154 3.37 -0.96 13.88
N ASP A 155 3.66 -2.20 14.28
CA ASP A 155 3.04 -2.85 15.46
C ASP A 155 3.33 -2.11 16.78
N PHE A 156 4.42 -1.33 16.81
CA PHE A 156 4.81 -0.47 17.93
C PHE A 156 4.05 0.87 17.95
N GLY A 157 3.06 1.01 17.06
CA GLY A 157 2.37 2.24 16.71
C GLY A 157 2.99 2.89 15.49
N TRP A 158 2.21 3.77 14.86
CA TRP A 158 2.66 4.68 13.81
C TRP A 158 1.79 5.93 13.85
N ASP A 159 2.13 6.97 13.09
CA ASP A 159 1.29 8.18 12.99
C ASP A 159 -0.05 7.97 12.23
N TRP A 160 -0.38 6.71 11.90
CA TRP A 160 -1.68 6.20 11.49
C TRP A 160 -2.04 4.84 12.14
N ASN A 161 -1.16 4.20 12.92
CA ASN A 161 -1.41 2.84 13.46
C ASN A 161 -1.65 2.82 14.98
N ILE A 162 -2.43 1.84 15.42
CA ILE A 162 -2.59 1.48 16.83
C ILE A 162 -1.30 0.84 17.37
N ALA A 163 -0.95 1.10 18.63
CA ALA A 163 0.24 0.53 19.27
C ALA A 163 -0.12 -0.60 20.24
N LEU A 164 -0.05 -1.85 19.75
CA LEU A 164 -0.44 -3.04 20.53
C LEU A 164 0.62 -4.17 20.55
N THR A 165 1.60 -4.16 19.65
CA THR A 165 2.64 -5.20 19.54
C THR A 165 2.08 -6.63 19.60
N PRO A 166 1.26 -7.07 18.64
CA PRO A 166 0.74 -8.44 18.61
C PRO A 166 1.86 -9.48 18.61
N PHE A 167 1.49 -10.71 18.98
CA PHE A 167 2.38 -11.87 19.00
C PHE A 167 1.63 -13.10 18.50
N GLY A 168 2.34 -14.06 17.90
CA GLY A 168 1.74 -15.28 17.40
C GLY A 168 2.52 -15.88 16.23
N VAL A 169 1.80 -16.58 15.35
CA VAL A 169 2.38 -17.19 14.15
C VAL A 169 1.59 -16.70 12.95
N GLY A 170 2.19 -15.86 12.12
CA GLY A 170 1.57 -15.35 10.88
C GLY A 170 1.73 -16.30 9.69
N GLY A 171 2.74 -17.16 9.72
CA GLY A 171 3.01 -18.17 8.69
C GLY A 171 2.48 -19.56 9.05
N GLY A 172 2.94 -20.60 8.36
CA GLY A 172 2.46 -21.97 8.58
C GLY A 172 3.18 -22.69 9.72
N ILE A 173 2.49 -23.63 10.40
CA ILE A 173 3.09 -24.57 11.36
C ILE A 173 2.71 -26.01 11.03
N ARG A 174 3.70 -26.85 10.70
CA ARG A 174 3.48 -28.22 10.24
C ARG A 174 4.62 -29.16 10.61
N LEU A 175 4.33 -30.45 10.52
CA LEU A 175 5.32 -31.51 10.67
C LEU A 175 5.51 -32.16 9.30
N GLU A 176 6.75 -32.40 8.94
CA GLU A 176 7.13 -33.11 7.71
C GLU A 176 8.06 -34.27 8.09
N PRO A 177 8.10 -35.38 7.34
CA PRO A 177 9.07 -36.44 7.61
C PRO A 177 10.51 -35.93 7.43
N THR A 178 11.39 -36.27 8.36
CA THR A 178 12.83 -35.96 8.24
C THR A 178 13.40 -36.73 7.06
N GLY A 179 14.26 -36.08 6.26
CA GLY A 179 14.82 -36.72 5.07
C GLY A 179 13.88 -36.81 3.88
N ALA A 180 12.66 -36.25 3.96
CA ALA A 180 11.72 -36.29 2.85
C ALA A 180 12.27 -35.55 1.61
N PRO A 181 12.20 -36.16 0.41
CA PRO A 181 12.48 -35.49 -0.85
C PRO A 181 11.67 -34.21 -0.99
N ARG A 182 12.32 -33.09 -1.32
CA ARG A 182 11.66 -31.78 -1.38
C ARG A 182 12.32 -30.80 -2.35
N ILE A 183 11.50 -29.91 -2.90
CA ILE A 183 11.95 -28.71 -3.61
C ILE A 183 11.96 -27.55 -2.61
N ASP A 184 13.14 -27.02 -2.31
CA ASP A 184 13.33 -25.92 -1.35
C ASP A 184 13.09 -24.55 -2.00
N ALA A 185 13.48 -24.36 -3.27
CA ALA A 185 13.21 -23.13 -4.00
C ALA A 185 13.16 -23.37 -5.52
N VAL A 186 12.36 -22.56 -6.21
CA VAL A 186 12.32 -22.46 -7.67
C VAL A 186 12.62 -21.02 -8.03
N LEU A 187 13.82 -20.77 -8.56
CA LEU A 187 14.25 -19.46 -9.04
C LEU A 187 14.05 -19.37 -10.55
N VAL A 188 13.63 -18.22 -11.05
CA VAL A 188 13.22 -18.02 -12.44
C VAL A 188 13.87 -16.74 -12.95
N GLN A 189 14.64 -16.84 -14.03
CA GLN A 189 15.20 -15.69 -14.72
C GLN A 189 14.67 -15.65 -16.15
N GLN A 190 14.32 -14.46 -16.63
CA GLN A 190 13.79 -14.26 -17.97
C GLN A 190 14.76 -13.39 -18.78
N THR A 191 15.17 -13.88 -19.94
CA THR A 191 15.92 -13.07 -20.92
C THR A 191 15.04 -12.84 -22.12
N HIS A 192 14.62 -11.58 -22.31
CA HIS A 192 13.72 -11.14 -23.37
C HIS A 192 14.50 -10.71 -24.62
N SER A 193 13.98 -11.08 -25.77
CA SER A 193 14.48 -10.73 -27.11
C SER A 193 13.30 -10.62 -28.08
N ASP A 194 13.52 -10.08 -29.28
CA ASP A 194 12.43 -9.86 -30.23
C ASP A 194 11.70 -11.17 -30.57
N GLY A 195 10.40 -11.24 -30.25
CA GLY A 195 9.54 -12.41 -30.43
C GLY A 195 9.97 -13.66 -29.65
N HIS A 196 10.83 -13.56 -28.63
CA HIS A 196 11.38 -14.74 -27.95
C HIS A 196 11.80 -14.46 -26.50
N VAL A 197 11.50 -15.40 -25.60
CA VAL A 197 11.91 -15.36 -24.19
C VAL A 197 12.58 -16.67 -23.80
N ALA A 198 13.81 -16.57 -23.28
CA ALA A 198 14.46 -17.67 -22.59
C ALA A 198 14.12 -17.60 -21.09
N VAL A 199 13.61 -18.70 -20.54
CA VAL A 199 13.27 -18.84 -19.12
C VAL A 199 14.23 -19.84 -18.49
N ASP A 200 15.10 -19.34 -17.63
CA ASP A 200 16.05 -20.12 -16.86
C ASP A 200 15.47 -20.44 -15.49
N VAL A 201 15.31 -21.72 -15.20
CA VAL A 201 14.76 -22.24 -13.96
C VAL A 201 15.87 -22.92 -13.17
N THR A 202 16.13 -22.42 -11.97
CA THR A 202 17.00 -23.09 -11.00
C THR A 202 16.15 -23.73 -9.92
N VAL A 203 16.24 -25.05 -9.79
CA VAL A 203 15.56 -25.81 -8.74
C VAL A 203 16.57 -26.14 -7.66
N ASN A 204 16.38 -25.60 -6.46
CA ASN A 204 17.09 -26.03 -5.27
C ASN A 204 16.26 -27.13 -4.60
N ALA A 205 16.86 -28.27 -4.36
CA ALA A 205 16.19 -29.46 -3.87
C ALA A 205 17.04 -30.15 -2.81
N ALA A 206 16.39 -30.95 -1.97
CA ALA A 206 17.04 -31.73 -0.94
C ALA A 206 16.53 -33.15 -0.93
N PHE A 207 17.44 -34.09 -0.65
CA PHE A 207 17.18 -35.53 -0.70
C PHE A 207 16.67 -36.01 -2.07
N LEU A 208 17.15 -35.37 -3.13
CA LEU A 208 16.78 -35.63 -4.53
C LEU A 208 18.01 -35.68 -5.46
N ASP A 209 19.24 -35.80 -4.93
CA ASP A 209 20.45 -35.90 -5.76
C ASP A 209 20.38 -37.14 -6.66
N GLY A 210 20.72 -36.97 -7.95
CA GLY A 210 20.61 -37.99 -8.99
C GLY A 210 19.20 -38.14 -9.60
N GLU A 211 18.17 -37.51 -9.03
CA GLU A 211 16.84 -37.46 -9.65
C GLU A 211 16.80 -36.47 -10.82
N THR A 212 15.88 -36.71 -11.77
CA THR A 212 15.65 -35.80 -12.90
C THR A 212 14.58 -34.77 -12.57
N VAL A 213 14.91 -33.49 -12.71
CA VAL A 213 13.95 -32.39 -12.74
C VAL A 213 13.39 -32.24 -14.15
N ARG A 214 12.07 -32.16 -14.29
CA ARG A 214 11.36 -31.79 -15.51
C ARG A 214 10.60 -30.49 -15.26
N ALA A 215 10.89 -29.46 -16.06
CA ALA A 215 10.15 -28.20 -16.05
C ALA A 215 9.30 -28.07 -17.32
N ARG A 216 8.06 -27.64 -17.17
CA ARG A 216 7.11 -27.40 -18.26
C ARG A 216 6.52 -26.00 -18.16
N LEU A 217 6.56 -25.26 -19.26
CA LEU A 217 5.98 -23.92 -19.39
C LEU A 217 5.47 -23.75 -20.82
N CYS A 218 4.25 -23.28 -20.99
CA CYS A 218 3.58 -23.23 -22.29
C CYS A 218 3.61 -24.61 -22.99
N ASP A 219 4.10 -24.66 -24.23
CA ASP A 219 4.31 -25.86 -25.03
C ASP A 219 5.73 -26.45 -24.90
N GLN A 220 6.59 -25.87 -24.05
CA GLN A 220 7.97 -26.30 -23.88
C GLN A 220 8.14 -27.20 -22.66
N THR A 221 9.06 -28.15 -22.77
CA THR A 221 9.49 -29.01 -21.66
C THR A 221 10.99 -29.22 -21.76
N ALA A 222 11.68 -29.12 -20.62
CA ALA A 222 13.10 -29.39 -20.52
C ALA A 222 13.41 -30.09 -19.20
N SER A 223 14.56 -30.76 -19.13
CA SER A 223 14.95 -31.54 -17.95
C SER A 223 16.44 -31.50 -17.69
N ALA A 224 16.81 -31.65 -16.42
CA ALA A 224 18.19 -31.76 -15.96
C ALA A 224 18.26 -32.67 -14.73
N GLU A 225 19.42 -33.28 -14.50
CA GLU A 225 19.69 -34.04 -13.28
C GLU A 225 20.00 -33.09 -12.12
N ILE A 226 19.60 -33.47 -10.91
CA ILE A 226 19.96 -32.76 -9.68
C ILE A 226 21.37 -33.20 -9.26
N ASP A 227 22.29 -32.25 -9.20
CA ASP A 227 23.65 -32.43 -8.72
C ASP A 227 23.93 -31.44 -7.58
N GLY A 228 24.39 -31.95 -6.43
CA GLY A 228 24.66 -31.16 -5.23
C GLY A 228 23.45 -30.33 -4.75
N GLY A 229 22.25 -30.90 -4.81
CA GLY A 229 21.00 -30.26 -4.40
C GLY A 229 20.48 -29.21 -5.38
N LYS A 230 20.99 -29.14 -6.62
CA LYS A 230 20.57 -28.15 -7.61
C LYS A 230 20.39 -28.74 -9.01
N ALA A 231 19.41 -28.24 -9.74
CA ALA A 231 19.27 -28.47 -11.18
C ALA A 231 18.98 -27.16 -11.91
N PHE A 232 19.48 -27.06 -13.15
CA PHE A 232 19.32 -25.90 -14.02
C PHE A 232 18.64 -26.32 -15.31
N VAL A 233 17.49 -25.71 -15.61
CA VAL A 233 16.68 -26.01 -16.79
C VAL A 233 16.41 -24.73 -17.57
N ARG A 234 16.59 -24.75 -18.90
CA ARG A 234 16.28 -23.63 -19.78
C ARG A 234 15.12 -23.98 -20.72
N LEU A 235 14.11 -23.13 -20.76
CA LEU A 235 12.95 -23.20 -21.65
C LEU A 235 13.00 -22.04 -22.65
N SER A 236 12.64 -22.27 -23.91
CA SER A 236 12.70 -21.27 -24.99
C SER A 236 11.31 -21.04 -25.57
N ILE A 237 10.68 -19.93 -25.21
CA ILE A 237 9.31 -19.58 -25.61
C ILE A 237 9.36 -18.66 -26.82
N LYS A 238 8.73 -19.05 -27.92
CA LYS A 238 8.63 -18.25 -29.16
C LYS A 238 7.28 -17.56 -29.22
N ASN A 239 7.27 -16.31 -29.68
CA ASN A 239 6.10 -15.43 -29.75
C ASN A 239 5.25 -15.47 -28.47
N PRO A 240 5.83 -15.19 -27.29
CA PRO A 240 5.12 -15.31 -26.03
C PRO A 240 4.01 -14.27 -25.91
N ASP A 241 2.88 -14.69 -25.34
CA ASP A 241 1.89 -13.76 -24.79
C ASP A 241 2.46 -13.13 -23.52
N LEU A 242 2.70 -11.81 -23.59
CA LEU A 242 3.34 -11.06 -22.51
C LEU A 242 2.33 -10.64 -21.43
N TRP A 243 2.82 -10.50 -20.21
CA TRP A 243 2.10 -9.85 -19.12
C TRP A 243 2.29 -8.33 -19.18
N TRP A 244 1.21 -7.59 -18.93
CA TRP A 244 1.18 -6.13 -18.88
C TRP A 244 0.55 -5.60 -17.60
N PRO A 245 1.01 -4.44 -17.08
CA PRO A 245 0.33 -3.73 -16.00
C PRO A 245 -1.09 -3.31 -16.37
N ASN A 246 -1.89 -3.00 -15.36
CA ASN A 246 -3.28 -2.57 -15.51
C ASN A 246 -3.39 -1.38 -16.49
N GLY A 247 -4.30 -1.50 -17.45
CA GLY A 247 -4.50 -0.52 -18.52
C GLY A 247 -3.43 -0.49 -19.61
N GLN A 248 -2.42 -1.37 -19.59
CA GLN A 248 -1.34 -1.40 -20.58
C GLN A 248 -1.40 -2.60 -21.55
N GLY A 249 -2.27 -3.57 -21.28
CA GLY A 249 -2.45 -4.80 -22.06
C GLY A 249 -3.02 -5.94 -21.19
N PRO A 250 -3.04 -7.19 -21.69
CA PRO A 250 -3.47 -8.35 -20.93
C PRO A 250 -2.49 -8.75 -19.81
N GLN A 251 -3.02 -9.23 -18.68
CA GLN A 251 -2.24 -9.79 -17.56
C GLN A 251 -2.00 -11.29 -17.76
N THR A 252 -1.44 -11.71 -18.90
CA THR A 252 -1.27 -13.14 -19.21
C THR A 252 -0.31 -13.82 -18.23
N LEU A 253 -0.78 -14.88 -17.57
CA LEU A 253 0.00 -15.72 -16.66
C LEU A 253 0.06 -17.15 -17.20
N HIS A 254 1.25 -17.72 -17.19
CA HIS A 254 1.53 -19.09 -17.66
C HIS A 254 1.89 -19.99 -16.48
N ASP A 255 1.42 -21.23 -16.49
CA ASP A 255 1.74 -22.20 -15.45
C ASP A 255 3.12 -22.83 -15.71
N LEU A 256 4.06 -22.59 -14.79
CA LEU A 256 5.31 -23.34 -14.68
C LEU A 256 5.09 -24.53 -13.75
N GLU A 257 5.25 -25.73 -14.28
CA GLU A 257 5.22 -26.98 -13.51
C GLU A 257 6.62 -27.56 -13.42
N ILE A 258 7.00 -27.93 -12.20
CA ILE A 258 8.25 -28.61 -11.88
C ILE A 258 7.91 -29.98 -11.29
N ASP A 259 8.50 -31.03 -11.83
CA ASP A 259 8.50 -32.38 -11.25
C ASP A 259 9.94 -32.81 -11.00
N ALA A 260 10.26 -33.23 -9.78
CA ALA A 260 11.58 -33.66 -9.36
C ALA A 260 11.48 -35.00 -8.62
N GLY A 261 11.66 -36.11 -9.33
CA GLY A 261 11.50 -37.45 -8.74
C GLY A 261 10.12 -37.69 -8.11
N GLY A 262 9.05 -37.10 -8.68
CA GLY A 262 7.68 -37.18 -8.15
C GLY A 262 7.30 -36.10 -7.13
N VAL A 263 8.24 -35.24 -6.71
CA VAL A 263 7.95 -34.03 -5.93
C VAL A 263 7.62 -32.89 -6.88
N THR A 264 6.43 -32.29 -6.73
CA THR A 264 5.95 -31.26 -7.65
C THR A 264 5.95 -29.86 -7.04
N ALA A 265 6.28 -28.84 -7.85
CA ALA A 265 6.10 -27.43 -7.52
C ALA A 265 5.44 -26.69 -8.68
N HIS A 266 4.61 -25.69 -8.36
CA HIS A 266 3.89 -24.87 -9.33
C HIS A 266 4.21 -23.39 -9.12
N ARG A 267 4.34 -22.63 -10.21
CA ARG A 267 4.45 -21.16 -10.21
C ARG A 267 3.60 -20.60 -11.34
N ARG A 268 2.97 -19.45 -11.12
CA ARG A 268 2.36 -18.66 -12.21
C ARG A 268 3.37 -17.60 -12.63
N LEU A 269 3.67 -17.54 -13.92
CA LEU A 269 4.68 -16.64 -14.47
C LEU A 269 4.03 -15.67 -15.46
N GLY A 270 4.23 -14.38 -15.24
CA GLY A 270 4.08 -13.40 -16.31
C GLY A 270 5.37 -13.32 -17.11
N LEU A 271 5.30 -13.49 -18.43
CA LEU A 271 6.45 -13.24 -19.29
C LEU A 271 6.53 -11.74 -19.55
N ARG A 272 7.49 -11.06 -18.91
CA ARG A 272 7.64 -9.60 -19.00
C ARG A 272 9.07 -9.15 -18.72
N ASN A 273 9.44 -8.03 -19.30
CA ASN A 273 10.64 -7.28 -18.97
C ASN A 273 10.25 -5.95 -18.30
N ILE A 274 10.68 -5.73 -17.06
CA ILE A 274 10.48 -4.47 -16.33
C ILE A 274 11.86 -3.90 -16.02
N GLU A 275 12.14 -2.69 -16.50
CA GLU A 275 13.39 -1.99 -16.30
C GLU A 275 13.16 -0.73 -15.48
N LEU A 276 13.96 -0.53 -14.44
CA LEU A 276 14.06 0.76 -13.76
C LEU A 276 15.00 1.68 -14.58
N VAL A 277 14.49 2.81 -15.04
CA VAL A 277 15.24 3.78 -15.86
C VAL A 277 15.68 4.95 -15.00
N THR A 278 16.99 5.09 -14.80
CA THR A 278 17.62 6.13 -13.97
C THR A 278 18.72 6.92 -14.71
N GLN A 279 18.41 7.35 -15.93
CA GLN A 279 19.40 7.92 -16.85
C GLN A 279 19.43 9.46 -16.81
N PRO A 280 20.59 10.11 -16.94
CA PRO A 280 20.70 11.56 -17.07
C PRO A 280 19.89 12.11 -18.26
N ASP A 281 19.25 13.26 -18.06
CA ASP A 281 18.55 14.03 -19.09
C ASP A 281 18.61 15.54 -18.81
N THR A 282 17.83 16.35 -19.54
CA THR A 282 17.83 17.81 -19.41
C THR A 282 17.26 18.33 -18.09
N ALA A 283 16.49 17.52 -17.37
CA ALA A 283 15.87 17.85 -16.09
C ALA A 283 16.56 17.13 -14.92
N GLY A 284 17.78 16.62 -15.11
CA GLY A 284 18.59 15.92 -14.09
C GLY A 284 18.80 14.45 -14.45
N ALA A 285 18.15 13.53 -13.74
CA ALA A 285 18.14 12.12 -14.10
C ALA A 285 16.72 11.54 -13.97
N SER A 286 16.24 10.94 -15.06
CA SER A 286 14.94 10.25 -15.10
C SER A 286 14.78 9.23 -13.96
N PHE A 287 13.54 8.94 -13.60
CA PHE A 287 13.19 7.84 -12.70
C PHE A 287 11.83 7.28 -13.11
N GLY A 288 11.75 5.99 -13.42
CA GLY A 288 10.47 5.36 -13.78
C GLY A 288 10.64 3.96 -14.36
N CYS A 289 9.52 3.30 -14.65
CA CYS A 289 9.52 1.94 -15.19
C CYS A 289 9.34 1.93 -16.71
N ARG A 290 10.14 1.11 -17.39
CA ARG A 290 9.89 0.69 -18.78
C ARG A 290 9.47 -0.77 -18.78
N VAL A 291 8.26 -1.04 -19.25
CA VAL A 291 7.68 -2.39 -19.28
C VAL A 291 7.53 -2.85 -20.72
N ASN A 292 8.14 -3.99 -21.06
CA ASN A 292 8.18 -4.57 -22.40
C ASN A 292 8.57 -3.53 -23.48
N GLY A 293 9.55 -2.68 -23.15
CA GLY A 293 10.07 -1.62 -24.03
C GLY A 293 9.28 -0.31 -24.04
N ARG A 294 8.13 -0.21 -23.34
CA ARG A 294 7.31 1.02 -23.26
C ARG A 294 7.46 1.71 -21.91
N ALA A 295 7.64 3.03 -21.90
CA ALA A 295 7.62 3.82 -20.68
C ALA A 295 6.18 3.82 -20.10
N VAL A 296 6.02 3.43 -18.84
CA VAL A 296 4.74 3.36 -18.15
C VAL A 296 4.74 4.36 -17.01
N PHE A 297 3.81 5.32 -17.04
CA PHE A 297 3.60 6.23 -15.91
C PHE A 297 3.03 5.42 -14.74
N ALA A 298 3.72 5.42 -13.59
CA ALA A 298 3.25 4.71 -12.41
C ALA A 298 2.13 5.51 -11.73
N LYS A 299 0.94 4.90 -11.64
CA LYS A 299 -0.24 5.48 -10.99
C LYS A 299 -0.61 4.59 -9.83
N GLY A 300 -0.65 5.14 -8.63
CA GLY A 300 -0.99 4.33 -7.49
C GLY A 300 -0.89 5.01 -6.14
N ALA A 301 -0.59 4.18 -5.15
CA ALA A 301 -0.55 4.55 -3.75
C ALA A 301 0.35 3.60 -2.96
N ASN A 302 0.66 3.99 -1.73
CA ASN A 302 1.43 3.20 -0.76
C ASN A 302 0.50 2.24 0.00
N TRP A 303 0.87 0.96 0.01
CA TRP A 303 0.21 -0.12 0.74
C TRP A 303 0.84 -0.28 2.12
N ILE A 304 -0.03 -0.34 3.13
CA ILE A 304 0.30 -0.72 4.51
C ILE A 304 -0.44 -2.03 4.86
N PRO A 305 -0.12 -2.74 5.96
CA PRO A 305 -0.80 -3.99 6.28
C PRO A 305 -2.33 -3.87 6.27
N ALA A 306 -3.03 -4.92 5.85
CA ALA A 306 -4.49 -4.89 5.73
C ALA A 306 -5.23 -4.78 7.07
N ASP A 307 -4.56 -5.09 8.19
CA ASP A 307 -5.09 -4.96 9.54
C ASP A 307 -3.92 -4.86 10.55
N ALA A 308 -4.13 -4.20 11.69
CA ALA A 308 -3.14 -4.14 12.76
C ALA A 308 -2.98 -5.48 13.49
N LEU A 309 -4.00 -6.35 13.45
CA LEU A 309 -3.98 -7.68 14.04
C LEU A 309 -3.96 -8.73 12.93
N GLN A 310 -2.90 -9.55 12.89
CA GLN A 310 -2.75 -10.55 11.84
C GLN A 310 -3.91 -11.56 11.76
N GLY A 311 -4.57 -11.87 12.88
CA GLY A 311 -5.72 -12.76 12.94
C GLY A 311 -6.95 -12.25 12.19
N ASN A 312 -6.99 -10.95 11.87
CA ASN A 312 -8.09 -10.32 11.12
C ASN A 312 -7.81 -10.16 9.62
N ILE A 313 -6.57 -10.42 9.19
CA ILE A 313 -6.17 -10.34 7.78
C ILE A 313 -6.66 -11.59 7.05
N THR A 314 -7.36 -11.38 5.93
CA THR A 314 -7.87 -12.47 5.10
C THR A 314 -7.61 -12.18 3.64
N ASP A 315 -7.33 -13.23 2.85
CA ASP A 315 -7.10 -13.12 1.41
C ASP A 315 -8.23 -12.38 0.68
N ALA A 316 -9.48 -12.62 1.09
CA ALA A 316 -10.66 -11.99 0.49
C ALA A 316 -10.69 -10.47 0.70
N LYS A 317 -10.46 -9.99 1.93
CA LYS A 317 -10.41 -8.56 2.23
C LYS A 317 -9.22 -7.90 1.53
N THR A 318 -8.04 -8.51 1.61
CA THR A 318 -6.83 -8.03 0.94
C THR A 318 -7.03 -7.90 -0.57
N ARG A 319 -7.61 -8.94 -1.21
CA ARG A 319 -7.96 -8.89 -2.63
C ARG A 319 -8.98 -7.79 -2.94
N GLY A 320 -9.95 -7.54 -2.06
CA GLY A 320 -10.94 -6.45 -2.21
C GLY A 320 -10.30 -5.06 -2.24
N LEU A 321 -9.30 -4.82 -1.37
CA LEU A 321 -8.52 -3.57 -1.36
C LEU A 321 -7.70 -3.41 -2.65
N LEU A 322 -7.03 -4.47 -3.10
CA LEU A 322 -6.27 -4.48 -4.36
C LEU A 322 -7.17 -4.29 -5.59
N GLN A 323 -8.35 -4.93 -5.58
CA GLN A 323 -9.34 -4.74 -6.64
C GLN A 323 -9.78 -3.28 -6.70
N SER A 324 -9.94 -2.62 -5.56
CA SER A 324 -10.27 -1.19 -5.50
C SER A 324 -9.19 -0.34 -6.19
N ALA A 325 -7.91 -0.60 -5.91
CA ALA A 325 -6.80 0.07 -6.59
C ALA A 325 -6.85 -0.14 -8.12
N ALA A 326 -7.06 -1.37 -8.58
CA ALA A 326 -7.16 -1.68 -10.01
C ALA A 326 -8.36 -0.97 -10.68
N ASP A 327 -9.50 -0.93 -10.00
CA ASP A 327 -10.72 -0.26 -10.46
C ASP A 327 -10.59 1.27 -10.48
N ALA A 328 -9.66 1.83 -9.70
CA ALA A 328 -9.25 3.23 -9.75
C ALA A 328 -8.12 3.51 -10.76
N HIS A 329 -7.91 2.60 -11.72
CA HIS A 329 -6.90 2.70 -12.79
C HIS A 329 -5.45 2.78 -12.29
N MET A 330 -5.18 2.35 -11.06
CA MET A 330 -3.81 2.19 -10.57
C MET A 330 -3.13 1.02 -11.28
N ASN A 331 -1.83 1.16 -11.49
CA ASN A 331 -0.97 0.14 -12.09
C ASN A 331 0.28 -0.16 -11.26
N MET A 332 0.44 0.50 -10.10
CA MET A 332 1.52 0.25 -9.16
C MET A 332 1.05 0.42 -7.72
N ILE A 333 1.54 -0.43 -6.83
CA ILE A 333 1.42 -0.28 -5.37
C ILE A 333 2.81 -0.41 -4.75
N ARG A 334 3.09 0.42 -3.74
CA ARG A 334 4.33 0.32 -2.95
C ARG A 334 4.05 -0.36 -1.62
N VAL A 335 4.59 -1.55 -1.40
CA VAL A 335 4.56 -2.24 -0.10
C VAL A 335 5.58 -1.57 0.80
N TRP A 336 5.10 -0.71 1.68
CA TRP A 336 5.92 0.19 2.50
C TRP A 336 6.70 -0.54 3.61
N GLY A 337 7.94 -0.11 3.84
CA GLY A 337 8.94 -0.82 4.63
C GLY A 337 8.69 -0.98 6.14
N GLY A 338 7.79 -0.24 6.79
CA GLY A 338 7.49 -0.51 8.20
C GLY A 338 6.34 -1.52 8.41
N GLY A 339 5.80 -2.07 7.33
CA GLY A 339 4.77 -3.10 7.35
C GLY A 339 5.34 -4.52 7.43
N ARG A 340 4.87 -5.39 6.54
CA ARG A 340 5.30 -6.79 6.42
C ARG A 340 5.51 -7.15 4.95
N TYR A 341 6.34 -8.16 4.67
CA TYR A 341 6.20 -8.89 3.41
C TYR A 341 4.83 -9.59 3.45
N GLU A 342 4.00 -9.33 2.45
CA GLU A 342 2.64 -9.86 2.41
C GLU A 342 2.65 -11.39 2.11
N PRO A 343 1.53 -12.11 2.34
CA PRO A 343 1.43 -13.50 1.96
C PRO A 343 1.44 -13.65 0.43
N ASP A 344 1.74 -14.86 -0.07
CA ASP A 344 1.80 -15.13 -1.51
C ASP A 344 0.48 -14.76 -2.23
N SER A 345 -0.66 -14.90 -1.56
CA SER A 345 -1.99 -14.52 -2.05
C SER A 345 -2.11 -13.03 -2.44
N PHE A 346 -1.35 -12.15 -1.80
CA PHE A 346 -1.28 -10.72 -2.15
C PHE A 346 -0.61 -10.51 -3.50
N TYR A 347 0.58 -11.08 -3.70
CA TYR A 347 1.35 -10.95 -4.95
C TYR A 347 0.64 -11.68 -6.08
N ASP A 348 0.03 -12.83 -5.79
CA ASP A 348 -0.86 -13.56 -6.70
C ASP A 348 -2.05 -12.72 -7.19
N ALA A 349 -2.61 -11.88 -6.32
CA ALA A 349 -3.66 -10.94 -6.70
C ALA A 349 -3.09 -9.77 -7.52
N CYS A 350 -1.92 -9.25 -7.16
CA CYS A 350 -1.26 -8.19 -7.93
C CYS A 350 -0.89 -8.64 -9.36
N ASP A 351 -0.38 -9.86 -9.50
CA ASP A 351 -0.12 -10.52 -10.78
C ASP A 351 -1.38 -10.56 -11.65
N ALA A 352 -2.51 -11.01 -11.08
CA ALA A 352 -3.77 -11.13 -11.80
C ALA A 352 -4.41 -9.78 -12.14
N LEU A 353 -4.23 -8.78 -11.28
CA LEU A 353 -4.83 -7.44 -11.43
C LEU A 353 -3.96 -6.48 -12.25
N GLY A 354 -2.71 -6.85 -12.57
CA GLY A 354 -1.79 -5.97 -13.29
C GLY A 354 -1.21 -4.86 -12.42
N LEU A 355 -1.17 -5.03 -11.10
CA LEU A 355 -0.62 -4.04 -10.18
C LEU A 355 0.87 -4.32 -9.99
N MET A 356 1.74 -3.49 -10.58
CA MET A 356 3.17 -3.56 -10.31
C MET A 356 3.45 -3.35 -8.81
N VAL A 357 4.42 -4.06 -8.26
CA VAL A 357 4.81 -3.97 -6.85
C VAL A 357 6.20 -3.36 -6.74
N TRP A 358 6.26 -2.21 -6.08
CA TRP A 358 7.47 -1.70 -5.45
C TRP A 358 7.53 -2.32 -4.05
N GLN A 359 8.52 -3.17 -3.80
CA GLN A 359 8.69 -3.90 -2.55
C GLN A 359 9.83 -3.29 -1.73
N ASP A 360 9.52 -2.60 -0.64
CA ASP A 360 10.54 -2.26 0.35
C ASP A 360 10.98 -3.51 1.12
N PHE A 361 12.21 -3.56 1.60
CA PHE A 361 12.57 -4.43 2.73
C PHE A 361 12.07 -3.81 4.03
N MET A 362 11.84 -4.64 5.05
CA MET A 362 11.04 -4.24 6.22
C MET A 362 11.81 -3.35 7.22
N PHE A 363 12.15 -2.14 6.81
CA PHE A 363 12.84 -1.09 7.56
C PHE A 363 12.20 0.27 7.27
N ALA A 364 11.92 1.08 8.30
CA ALA A 364 11.34 2.41 8.12
C ALA A 364 11.65 3.40 9.24
N CYS A 365 11.96 4.64 8.85
CA CYS A 365 11.97 5.87 9.68
C CYS A 365 12.78 5.82 11.00
N SER A 366 13.70 4.86 11.14
CA SER A 366 14.50 4.65 12.35
C SER A 366 15.92 4.25 11.96
N ILE A 367 16.86 4.40 12.89
CA ILE A 367 18.16 3.75 12.77
C ILE A 367 17.99 2.28 13.20
N TYR A 368 18.72 1.38 12.55
CA TYR A 368 18.73 -0.05 12.87
C TYR A 368 20.12 -0.51 13.27
N PRO A 369 20.26 -1.59 14.07
CA PRO A 369 21.56 -2.18 14.35
C PRO A 369 22.27 -2.65 13.06
N SER A 370 23.60 -2.70 13.10
CA SER A 370 24.43 -3.28 12.03
C SER A 370 25.56 -4.16 12.59
N ASP A 371 25.43 -4.67 13.80
CA ASP A 371 26.34 -5.71 14.30
C ASP A 371 26.18 -7.02 13.51
N ASP A 372 27.21 -7.85 13.53
CA ASP A 372 27.30 -9.01 12.63
C ASP A 372 26.14 -10.01 12.86
N ALA A 373 25.69 -10.19 14.11
CA ALA A 373 24.58 -11.08 14.41
C ALA A 373 23.25 -10.55 13.84
N PHE A 374 23.02 -9.23 13.92
CA PHE A 374 21.86 -8.60 13.28
C PHE A 374 21.93 -8.73 11.76
N LEU A 375 23.08 -8.45 11.15
CA LEU A 375 23.25 -8.50 9.68
C LEU A 375 23.16 -9.93 9.13
N GLU A 376 23.61 -10.95 9.86
CA GLU A 376 23.41 -12.36 9.50
C GLU A 376 21.92 -12.74 9.51
N ASN A 377 21.16 -12.24 10.50
CA ASN A 377 19.72 -12.44 10.57
C ASN A 377 18.99 -11.77 9.39
N VAL A 378 19.37 -10.53 9.07
CA VAL A 378 18.86 -9.79 7.89
C VAL A 378 19.22 -10.50 6.59
N THR A 379 20.45 -11.00 6.45
CA THR A 379 20.88 -11.74 5.26
C THR A 379 19.98 -12.94 4.98
N ALA A 380 19.63 -13.70 6.03
CA ALA A 380 18.74 -14.85 5.89
C ALA A 380 17.31 -14.42 5.53
N GLU A 381 16.76 -13.41 6.21
CA GLU A 381 15.45 -12.81 5.89
C GLU A 381 15.35 -12.37 4.42
N VAL A 382 16.35 -11.62 3.95
CA VAL A 382 16.38 -11.06 2.59
C VAL A 382 16.44 -12.18 1.56
N ARG A 383 17.29 -13.19 1.77
CA ARG A 383 17.40 -14.33 0.84
C ARG A 383 16.11 -15.14 0.77
N GLU A 384 15.50 -15.45 1.92
CA GLU A 384 14.27 -16.21 2.01
C GLU A 384 13.12 -15.50 1.26
N ASN A 385 12.92 -14.19 1.51
CA ASN A 385 11.85 -13.43 0.88
C ASN A 385 12.13 -13.12 -0.60
N THR A 386 13.38 -12.85 -0.99
CA THR A 386 13.72 -12.69 -2.42
C THR A 386 13.44 -13.99 -3.20
N ALA A 387 13.84 -15.14 -2.66
CA ALA A 387 13.62 -16.43 -3.32
C ALA A 387 12.13 -16.76 -3.44
N ARG A 388 11.34 -16.41 -2.42
CA ARG A 388 9.88 -16.57 -2.41
C ARG A 388 9.22 -15.70 -3.48
N LEU A 389 9.62 -14.43 -3.59
CA LEU A 389 8.84 -13.42 -4.32
C LEU A 389 9.31 -13.14 -5.75
N GLN A 390 10.58 -13.38 -6.11
CA GLN A 390 11.16 -12.87 -7.38
C GLN A 390 10.42 -13.31 -8.65
N HIS A 391 9.73 -14.44 -8.60
CA HIS A 391 9.05 -15.02 -9.75
C HIS A 391 7.74 -14.30 -10.14
N HIS A 392 7.16 -13.53 -9.22
CA HIS A 392 5.89 -12.85 -9.44
C HIS A 392 5.99 -11.85 -10.59
N ALA A 393 4.97 -11.86 -11.45
CA ALA A 393 4.92 -10.99 -12.62
C ALA A 393 4.97 -9.51 -12.21
N CYS A 394 4.26 -9.17 -11.13
CA CYS A 394 4.05 -7.83 -10.63
C CYS A 394 5.30 -7.17 -10.05
N LEU A 395 6.27 -7.94 -9.55
CA LEU A 395 7.41 -7.41 -8.82
C LEU A 395 8.29 -6.55 -9.74
N ALA A 396 8.22 -5.23 -9.56
CA ALA A 396 8.82 -4.25 -10.45
C ALA A 396 10.11 -3.66 -9.89
N LEU A 397 10.19 -3.48 -8.57
CA LEU A 397 11.30 -2.84 -7.88
C LEU A 397 11.48 -3.40 -6.48
N TRP A 398 12.72 -3.68 -6.08
CA TRP A 398 13.11 -3.86 -4.68
C TRP A 398 13.73 -2.57 -4.14
N CYS A 399 13.30 -2.13 -2.97
CA CYS A 399 13.82 -0.95 -2.29
C CYS A 399 14.37 -1.32 -0.90
N GLY A 400 15.51 -0.78 -0.52
CA GLY A 400 16.18 -1.14 0.73
C GLY A 400 15.39 -0.79 1.99
N ASP A 401 14.70 0.35 1.98
CA ASP A 401 14.03 0.89 3.16
C ASP A 401 13.10 2.08 2.84
N ASN A 402 12.37 2.53 3.86
CA ASN A 402 11.65 3.80 3.87
C ASN A 402 12.38 4.86 4.71
N GLU A 403 12.86 5.92 4.05
CA GLU A 403 13.36 7.17 4.62
C GLU A 403 14.58 7.04 5.54
N LEU A 404 15.34 5.93 5.52
CA LEU A 404 16.50 5.81 6.41
C LEU A 404 17.62 6.78 6.04
N VAL A 405 17.76 7.15 4.76
CA VAL A 405 18.69 8.22 4.36
C VAL A 405 18.32 9.55 5.03
N GLY A 406 17.03 9.88 5.10
CA GLY A 406 16.54 11.06 5.83
C GLY A 406 16.78 10.94 7.34
N SER A 407 16.59 9.76 7.90
CA SER A 407 16.78 9.49 9.33
C SER A 407 18.19 9.78 9.86
N LEU A 408 19.19 9.87 8.98
CA LEU A 408 20.55 10.31 9.32
C LEU A 408 20.59 11.74 9.90
N ASP A 409 19.57 12.56 9.65
CA ASP A 409 19.53 13.96 10.07
C ASP A 409 18.35 14.28 11.03
N TRP A 410 17.56 13.27 11.45
CA TRP A 410 16.36 13.46 12.27
C TRP A 410 16.61 13.46 13.78
N PHE A 411 17.51 12.61 14.27
CA PHE A 411 17.70 12.40 15.69
C PHE A 411 18.87 13.23 16.22
N PRO A 412 18.83 13.70 17.49
CA PRO A 412 19.98 14.38 18.11
C PRO A 412 21.27 13.57 17.96
N GLU A 413 21.21 12.26 18.18
CA GLU A 413 22.37 11.39 18.10
C GLU A 413 22.93 11.29 16.68
N THR A 414 22.07 11.21 15.66
CA THR A 414 22.51 11.10 14.27
C THR A 414 23.10 12.42 13.77
N ARG A 415 22.54 13.56 14.18
CA ARG A 415 23.08 14.89 13.89
C ARG A 415 24.43 15.12 14.57
N ASP A 416 24.58 14.67 15.82
CA ASP A 416 25.81 14.83 16.60
C ASP A 416 26.96 13.94 16.08
N ASN A 417 26.66 12.83 15.42
CA ASN A 417 27.67 11.91 14.89
C ASN A 417 27.26 11.24 13.57
N ARG A 418 26.98 12.06 12.55
CA ARG A 418 26.45 11.58 11.26
C ARG A 418 27.30 10.51 10.61
N ASP A 419 28.63 10.60 10.69
CA ASP A 419 29.55 9.62 10.09
C ASP A 419 29.35 8.21 10.65
N ARG A 420 29.15 8.08 11.97
CA ARG A 420 28.87 6.77 12.60
C ARG A 420 27.59 6.17 12.05
N TYR A 421 26.52 6.95 11.98
CA TYR A 421 25.21 6.47 11.57
C TYR A 421 25.13 6.23 10.07
N LEU A 422 25.86 7.01 9.26
CA LEU A 422 26.02 6.75 7.84
C LEU A 422 26.74 5.42 7.59
N VAL A 423 27.83 5.12 8.31
CA VAL A 423 28.50 3.82 8.21
C VAL A 423 27.58 2.69 8.67
N ASN A 424 26.84 2.90 9.76
CA ASN A 424 25.87 1.92 10.26
C ASN A 424 24.77 1.65 9.23
N TYR A 425 24.24 2.69 8.58
CA TYR A 425 23.27 2.60 7.49
C TYR A 425 23.83 1.89 6.25
N ASP A 426 25.01 2.27 5.76
CA ASP A 426 25.64 1.65 4.58
C ASP A 426 25.88 0.15 4.80
N ARG A 427 26.32 -0.26 6.00
CA ARG A 427 26.49 -1.69 6.33
C ARG A 427 25.19 -2.47 6.20
N LEU A 428 24.08 -1.93 6.73
CA LEU A 428 22.77 -2.55 6.60
C LEU A 428 22.31 -2.59 5.14
N ASN A 429 22.31 -1.45 4.46
CA ASN A 429 21.81 -1.32 3.09
C ASN A 429 22.59 -2.22 2.11
N ARG A 430 23.92 -2.24 2.21
CA ARG A 430 24.79 -3.12 1.43
C ARG A 430 24.56 -4.60 1.73
N THR A 431 24.25 -4.95 2.97
CA THR A 431 23.88 -6.32 3.36
C THR A 431 22.59 -6.74 2.66
N ILE A 432 21.57 -5.87 2.65
CA ILE A 432 20.30 -6.10 1.96
C ILE A 432 20.54 -6.28 0.45
N GLU A 433 21.23 -5.33 -0.19
CA GLU A 433 21.52 -5.40 -1.63
C GLU A 433 22.26 -6.69 -1.99
N THR A 434 23.34 -7.01 -1.27
CA THR A 434 24.19 -8.18 -1.54
C THR A 434 23.42 -9.48 -1.33
N ALA A 435 22.61 -9.57 -0.27
CA ALA A 435 21.79 -10.75 0.01
C ALA A 435 20.73 -10.97 -1.08
N MET A 436 20.04 -9.91 -1.49
CA MET A 436 19.02 -9.96 -2.55
C MET A 436 19.64 -10.32 -3.90
N LYS A 437 20.73 -9.64 -4.31
CA LYS A 437 21.45 -9.93 -5.56
C LYS A 437 22.08 -11.31 -5.62
N SER A 438 22.35 -11.93 -4.47
CA SER A 438 22.81 -13.34 -4.43
C SER A 438 21.73 -14.35 -4.81
N VAL A 439 20.45 -13.95 -4.77
CA VAL A 439 19.29 -14.77 -5.15
C VAL A 439 18.73 -14.33 -6.50
N ASP A 440 18.55 -13.03 -6.69
CA ASP A 440 18.10 -12.42 -7.95
C ASP A 440 19.11 -11.38 -8.46
N PRO A 441 20.13 -11.81 -9.22
CA PRO A 441 21.10 -10.91 -9.84
C PRO A 441 20.49 -9.84 -10.75
N ALA A 442 19.33 -10.11 -11.36
CA ALA A 442 18.68 -9.26 -12.34
C ALA A 442 17.69 -8.25 -11.73
N ALA A 443 17.42 -8.35 -10.42
CA ALA A 443 16.49 -7.47 -9.71
C ALA A 443 16.72 -5.98 -9.97
N ASN A 444 15.66 -5.22 -10.21
CA ASN A 444 15.74 -3.75 -10.10
C ASN A 444 15.92 -3.39 -8.62
N TRP A 445 16.89 -2.54 -8.32
CA TRP A 445 17.28 -2.16 -6.96
C TRP A 445 17.25 -0.65 -6.77
N TRP A 446 16.71 -0.22 -5.63
CA TRP A 446 16.76 1.15 -5.15
C TRP A 446 17.19 1.16 -3.67
N PRO A 447 18.13 2.03 -3.25
CA PRO A 447 18.70 1.92 -1.90
C PRO A 447 17.72 2.35 -0.80
N SER A 448 16.94 3.42 -1.00
CA SER A 448 16.02 4.02 -0.01
C SER A 448 14.94 4.79 -0.76
N SER A 449 13.77 4.99 -0.14
CA SER A 449 12.72 5.86 -0.66
C SER A 449 12.43 6.96 0.38
N PRO A 450 12.69 8.25 0.09
CA PRO A 450 13.26 8.77 -1.14
C PRO A 450 14.79 8.58 -1.22
N SER A 451 15.33 8.61 -2.43
CA SER A 451 16.78 8.62 -2.68
C SER A 451 17.11 9.31 -4.00
N LEU A 452 18.35 9.80 -4.13
CA LEU A 452 18.91 10.29 -5.40
C LEU A 452 19.61 9.18 -6.21
N GLY A 453 19.68 7.98 -5.65
CA GLY A 453 20.25 6.79 -6.26
C GLY A 453 21.38 6.15 -5.45
N PRO A 454 21.92 5.01 -5.93
CA PRO A 454 22.96 4.27 -5.23
C PRO A 454 24.17 5.13 -4.86
N MET A 455 24.64 4.98 -3.63
CA MET A 455 25.77 5.72 -3.05
C MET A 455 25.58 7.25 -2.90
N ASP A 456 24.35 7.76 -3.10
CA ASP A 456 24.01 9.16 -2.84
C ASP A 456 23.13 9.27 -1.58
N PHE A 457 23.71 9.83 -0.51
CA PHE A 457 23.10 9.97 0.81
C PHE A 457 22.71 11.42 1.12
N ARG A 458 22.55 12.24 0.07
CA ARG A 458 21.99 13.59 0.19
C ARG A 458 20.48 13.51 0.40
N ASP A 459 19.93 14.67 0.71
CA ASP A 459 18.51 14.85 0.95
C ASP A 459 17.67 14.67 -0.33
N GLY A 460 16.96 13.54 -0.40
CA GLY A 460 16.02 13.20 -1.48
C GLY A 460 14.64 13.87 -1.34
N TRP A 461 14.36 14.59 -0.25
CA TRP A 461 13.07 15.24 -0.03
C TRP A 461 12.94 16.58 -0.74
N HIS A 462 14.07 17.22 -1.06
CA HIS A 462 14.10 18.59 -1.59
C HIS A 462 14.79 18.70 -2.96
N VAL A 463 15.10 17.57 -3.59
CA VAL A 463 15.69 17.50 -4.93
C VAL A 463 14.71 16.81 -5.85
N ASP A 464 14.05 17.57 -6.71
CA ASP A 464 12.99 17.09 -7.61
C ASP A 464 13.52 16.61 -8.98
N GLY A 465 14.77 16.96 -9.33
CA GLY A 465 15.40 16.63 -10.60
C GLY A 465 16.02 15.22 -10.71
N GLN A 466 16.04 14.43 -9.64
CA GLN A 466 16.74 13.13 -9.62
C GLN A 466 16.09 12.16 -8.63
N GLY A 467 15.91 10.90 -9.04
CA GLY A 467 15.40 9.85 -8.16
C GLY A 467 13.92 9.98 -7.84
N ASP A 468 13.51 9.45 -6.69
CA ASP A 468 12.14 9.57 -6.18
C ASP A 468 12.07 10.56 -5.02
N MET A 469 10.88 11.12 -4.79
CA MET A 469 10.64 12.21 -3.84
C MET A 469 9.46 11.91 -2.90
N HIS A 470 9.64 12.20 -1.62
CA HIS A 470 8.57 12.28 -0.63
C HIS A 470 8.23 13.76 -0.38
N PHE A 471 7.10 14.23 -0.92
CA PHE A 471 6.74 15.64 -0.85
C PHE A 471 5.66 15.89 0.20
N TRP A 472 6.12 16.29 1.38
CA TRP A 472 5.29 16.39 2.57
C TRP A 472 4.93 17.82 3.01
N SER A 473 5.43 18.86 2.32
CA SER A 473 5.25 20.26 2.74
C SER A 473 3.79 20.69 2.83
N VAL A 474 2.90 20.15 2.00
CA VAL A 474 1.46 20.47 2.07
C VAL A 474 0.84 20.02 3.40
N TRP A 475 1.21 18.83 3.90
CA TRP A 475 0.69 18.33 5.17
C TRP A 475 1.55 18.76 6.35
N HIS A 476 2.81 18.31 6.44
CA HIS A 476 3.62 18.47 7.65
C HIS A 476 4.03 19.92 7.92
N GLU A 477 4.32 20.70 6.87
CA GLU A 477 4.60 22.14 6.98
C GLU A 477 3.34 23.01 6.88
N GLY A 478 2.17 22.39 6.66
CA GLY A 478 0.88 23.09 6.57
C GLY A 478 0.85 24.10 5.43
N ARG A 479 1.46 23.82 4.27
CA ARG A 479 1.36 24.68 3.08
C ARG A 479 0.01 24.52 2.39
N ASP A 480 -0.34 25.46 1.52
CA ASP A 480 -1.55 25.36 0.71
C ASP A 480 -1.37 24.34 -0.44
N PHE A 481 -2.46 23.89 -1.06
CA PHE A 481 -2.43 22.85 -2.10
C PHE A 481 -1.68 23.25 -3.36
N ASP A 482 -1.56 24.54 -3.64
CA ASP A 482 -0.89 25.00 -4.86
C ASP A 482 0.63 24.73 -4.79
N HIS A 483 1.18 24.54 -3.59
CA HIS A 483 2.59 24.19 -3.37
C HIS A 483 2.99 22.83 -3.96
N TYR A 484 2.06 21.93 -4.26
CA TYR A 484 2.38 20.75 -5.07
C TYR A 484 2.92 21.13 -6.46
N ARG A 485 2.63 22.34 -6.95
CA ARG A 485 3.10 22.85 -8.25
C ARG A 485 4.45 23.57 -8.17
N ASP A 486 5.02 23.73 -6.98
CA ASP A 486 6.34 24.32 -6.79
C ASP A 486 7.46 23.33 -7.15
N VAL A 487 7.13 22.04 -7.27
CA VAL A 487 8.08 20.95 -7.51
C VAL A 487 7.72 20.17 -8.76
N THR A 488 8.75 19.73 -9.47
CA THR A 488 8.64 19.00 -10.74
C THR A 488 9.36 17.65 -10.67
N PRO A 489 8.92 16.75 -9.76
CA PRO A 489 9.63 15.53 -9.42
C PRO A 489 9.76 14.59 -10.61
N ARG A 490 10.83 13.79 -10.63
CA ARG A 490 10.96 12.69 -11.61
C ARG A 490 9.96 11.58 -11.30
N PHE A 491 9.76 11.33 -10.02
CA PHE A 491 8.77 10.41 -9.49
C PHE A 491 8.44 10.83 -8.05
N CYS A 492 7.16 10.92 -7.70
CA CYS A 492 6.76 11.19 -6.32
C CYS A 492 6.21 9.90 -5.70
N SER A 493 7.00 9.28 -4.82
CA SER A 493 6.73 8.00 -4.16
C SER A 493 5.92 8.14 -2.87
N GLU A 494 5.91 9.32 -2.26
CA GLU A 494 4.98 9.68 -1.19
C GLU A 494 4.58 11.15 -1.23
N PHE A 495 3.30 11.39 -0.98
CA PHE A 495 2.68 12.70 -0.73
C PHE A 495 1.24 12.43 -0.27
N GLY A 496 0.71 13.23 0.64
CA GLY A 496 -0.57 12.89 1.25
C GLY A 496 -1.28 14.05 1.90
N PHE A 497 -2.57 13.88 2.13
CA PHE A 497 -3.37 14.73 3.00
C PHE A 497 -4.34 13.86 3.82
N GLN A 498 -4.48 14.09 5.14
CA GLN A 498 -5.40 13.28 5.95
C GLN A 498 -6.86 13.68 5.80
N SER A 499 -7.75 12.71 6.00
CA SER A 499 -9.19 12.93 6.21
C SER A 499 -9.71 12.05 7.32
N TYR A 500 -10.93 12.33 7.76
CA TYR A 500 -11.68 11.41 8.61
C TYR A 500 -12.18 10.23 7.76
N PRO A 501 -12.29 9.01 8.34
CA PRO A 501 -12.87 7.89 7.62
C PRO A 501 -14.38 8.11 7.44
N SER A 502 -15.06 7.22 6.70
CA SER A 502 -16.50 7.37 6.49
C SER A 502 -17.28 7.35 7.81
N MET A 503 -18.48 7.94 7.82
CA MET A 503 -19.34 7.88 8.99
C MET A 503 -19.73 6.45 9.39
N SER A 504 -19.72 5.52 8.43
CA SER A 504 -19.90 4.09 8.69
C SER A 504 -18.75 3.51 9.54
N ALA A 505 -17.51 3.88 9.23
CA ALA A 505 -16.33 3.49 10.01
C ALA A 505 -16.28 4.21 11.37
N ILE A 506 -16.64 5.49 11.44
CA ILE A 506 -16.64 6.23 12.72
C ILE A 506 -17.56 5.57 13.76
N ARG A 507 -18.72 5.07 13.34
CA ARG A 507 -19.67 4.35 14.21
C ARG A 507 -19.15 3.02 14.74
N THR A 508 -18.07 2.48 14.20
CA THR A 508 -17.47 1.23 14.73
C THR A 508 -16.51 1.48 15.89
N PHE A 509 -16.07 2.72 16.12
CA PHE A 509 -15.10 3.04 17.18
C PHE A 509 -15.52 4.17 18.12
N ALA A 510 -16.55 4.95 17.78
CA ALA A 510 -17.02 6.09 18.58
C ALA A 510 -18.54 6.08 18.75
N ALA A 511 -18.99 6.53 19.93
CA ALA A 511 -20.41 6.74 20.23
C ALA A 511 -20.86 8.16 19.80
N PRO A 512 -22.18 8.42 19.64
CA PRO A 512 -22.67 9.74 19.20
C PRO A 512 -22.23 10.92 20.08
N GLU A 513 -22.05 10.72 21.38
CA GLU A 513 -21.51 11.73 22.31
C GLU A 513 -20.06 12.13 22.00
N ASP A 514 -19.31 11.28 21.29
CA ASP A 514 -17.93 11.51 20.87
C ASP A 514 -17.84 12.12 19.47
N PHE A 515 -18.96 12.44 18.80
CA PHE A 515 -18.96 13.06 17.45
C PHE A 515 -18.53 14.53 17.48
N ASN A 516 -17.27 14.72 17.84
CA ASN A 516 -16.59 15.99 18.00
C ASN A 516 -15.09 15.78 17.77
N ILE A 517 -14.47 16.64 16.98
CA ILE A 517 -13.05 16.54 16.60
C ILE A 517 -12.07 16.68 17.78
N ALA A 518 -12.54 17.22 18.92
CA ALA A 518 -11.80 17.36 20.17
C ALA A 518 -12.26 16.35 21.24
N ALA A 519 -13.13 15.40 20.90
CA ALA A 519 -13.47 14.31 21.81
C ALA A 519 -12.23 13.42 22.02
N PRO A 520 -11.95 12.97 23.26
CA PRO A 520 -10.79 12.12 23.54
C PRO A 520 -10.75 10.82 22.71
N VAL A 521 -11.92 10.29 22.31
CA VAL A 521 -12.01 9.12 21.42
C VAL A 521 -11.47 9.46 20.03
N LEU A 522 -11.90 10.57 19.43
CA LEU A 522 -11.45 10.99 18.09
C LEU A 522 -9.99 11.45 18.10
N GLU A 523 -9.53 12.07 19.19
CA GLU A 523 -8.10 12.38 19.37
C GLU A 523 -7.25 11.11 19.46
N SER A 524 -7.75 10.05 20.12
CA SER A 524 -7.01 8.78 20.17
C SER A 524 -6.92 8.06 18.83
N HIS A 525 -7.89 8.28 17.94
CA HIS A 525 -7.89 7.78 16.56
C HIS A 525 -7.30 8.79 15.56
N GLN A 526 -6.62 9.83 16.05
CA GLN A 526 -5.75 10.72 15.28
C GLN A 526 -4.32 10.52 15.76
N LYS A 527 -3.52 9.79 14.98
CA LYS A 527 -2.16 9.40 15.39
C LYS A 527 -1.07 10.37 14.94
N ASN A 528 -1.36 11.23 13.98
CA ASN A 528 -0.44 12.28 13.58
C ASN A 528 -0.60 13.49 14.52
N ALA A 529 0.47 13.83 15.23
CA ALA A 529 0.47 14.96 16.16
C ALA A 529 0.02 16.25 15.45
N GLY A 530 -1.11 16.82 15.89
CA GLY A 530 -1.70 18.03 15.29
C GLY A 530 -2.60 17.78 14.06
N GLY A 531 -2.88 16.54 13.67
CA GLY A 531 -3.64 16.22 12.46
C GLY A 531 -5.03 16.85 12.40
N ASN A 532 -5.81 16.80 13.50
CA ASN A 532 -7.14 17.43 13.57
C ASN A 532 -7.06 18.96 13.39
N ALA A 533 -6.04 19.60 13.98
CA ALA A 533 -5.82 21.03 13.84
C ALA A 533 -5.47 21.41 12.39
N ARG A 534 -4.60 20.63 11.72
CA ARG A 534 -4.24 20.87 10.31
C ARG A 534 -5.43 20.70 9.36
N ILE A 535 -6.28 19.69 9.58
CA ILE A 535 -7.52 19.50 8.81
C ILE A 535 -8.41 20.73 8.97
N ALA A 536 -8.67 21.17 10.21
CA ALA A 536 -9.52 22.32 10.50
C ALA A 536 -8.93 23.65 9.97
N GLU A 537 -7.64 23.89 10.13
CA GLU A 537 -6.95 25.08 9.62
C GLU A 537 -7.06 25.17 8.10
N THR A 538 -6.87 24.04 7.41
CA THR A 538 -6.98 23.96 5.96
C THR A 538 -8.41 24.24 5.49
N MET A 539 -9.43 23.80 6.24
CA MET A 539 -10.82 24.15 5.92
C MET A 539 -11.04 25.66 5.93
N PHE A 540 -10.47 26.40 6.89
CA PHE A 540 -10.57 27.87 6.90
C PHE A 540 -9.90 28.53 5.68
N ARG A 541 -8.93 27.87 5.05
CA ARG A 541 -8.29 28.38 3.82
C ARG A 541 -9.20 28.25 2.62
N TYR A 542 -9.91 27.13 2.48
CA TYR A 542 -10.64 26.79 1.25
C TYR A 542 -12.16 26.90 1.32
N PHE A 543 -12.76 26.68 2.47
CA PHE A 543 -14.19 26.47 2.65
C PHE A 543 -14.78 27.37 3.74
N ARG A 544 -16.12 27.44 3.78
CA ARG A 544 -16.83 27.97 4.95
C ARG A 544 -17.01 26.82 5.95
N TRP A 545 -17.02 27.15 7.24
CA TRP A 545 -16.99 26.15 8.31
C TRP A 545 -18.29 25.34 8.36
N PRO A 546 -18.23 24.00 8.40
CA PRO A 546 -19.41 23.14 8.52
C PRO A 546 -19.97 23.16 9.95
N ALA A 547 -21.30 23.17 10.08
CA ALA A 547 -21.96 23.23 11.39
C ALA A 547 -22.08 21.87 12.09
N GLN A 548 -22.31 20.79 11.33
CA GLN A 548 -22.49 19.43 11.86
C GLN A 548 -21.20 18.62 11.73
N PHE A 549 -21.03 17.63 12.62
CA PHE A 549 -19.85 16.75 12.60
C PHE A 549 -19.78 15.92 11.30
N GLU A 550 -20.91 15.38 10.83
CA GLU A 550 -21.02 14.68 9.55
C GLU A 550 -20.53 15.54 8.37
N ASP A 551 -20.85 16.83 8.39
CA ASP A 551 -20.45 17.76 7.32
C ASP A 551 -18.95 18.07 7.40
N PHE A 552 -18.37 18.12 8.61
CA PHE A 552 -16.92 18.16 8.81
C PHE A 552 -16.24 16.92 8.24
N VAL A 553 -16.77 15.72 8.51
CA VAL A 553 -16.24 14.47 7.97
C VAL A 553 -16.26 14.48 6.44
N TYR A 554 -17.41 14.78 5.84
CA TYR A 554 -17.56 14.94 4.38
C TYR A 554 -16.54 15.94 3.82
N LEU A 555 -16.46 17.13 4.41
CA LEU A 555 -15.59 18.20 3.91
C LEU A 555 -14.11 17.85 4.08
N SER A 556 -13.74 17.07 5.10
CA SER A 556 -12.36 16.58 5.28
C SER A 556 -11.95 15.63 4.15
N GLN A 557 -12.88 14.82 3.64
CA GLN A 557 -12.62 13.93 2.51
C GLN A 557 -12.58 14.69 1.17
N VAL A 558 -13.45 15.70 1.00
CA VAL A 558 -13.37 16.62 -0.15
C VAL A 558 -12.03 17.35 -0.18
N GLN A 559 -11.59 17.88 0.96
CA GLN A 559 -10.31 18.54 1.14
C GLN A 559 -9.14 17.63 0.74
N GLN A 560 -9.11 16.40 1.27
CA GLN A 560 -8.12 15.39 0.89
C GLN A 560 -8.16 15.12 -0.62
N GLY A 561 -9.34 14.92 -1.19
CA GLY A 561 -9.51 14.68 -2.63
C GLY A 561 -8.94 15.80 -3.50
N ILE A 562 -9.20 17.06 -3.16
CA ILE A 562 -8.66 18.23 -3.89
C ILE A 562 -7.14 18.32 -3.76
N ALA A 563 -6.60 18.08 -2.56
CA ALA A 563 -5.16 18.11 -2.32
C ALA A 563 -4.43 17.12 -3.23
N ILE A 564 -4.85 15.85 -3.22
CA ILE A 564 -4.20 14.79 -4.00
C ILE A 564 -4.45 14.97 -5.49
N LYS A 565 -5.66 15.37 -5.89
CA LYS A 565 -5.97 15.70 -7.29
C LYS A 565 -5.04 16.80 -7.81
N THR A 566 -4.80 17.85 -7.02
CA THR A 566 -3.92 18.96 -7.39
C THR A 566 -2.50 18.49 -7.69
N ALA A 567 -1.95 17.63 -6.84
CA ALA A 567 -0.64 17.04 -7.03
C ALA A 567 -0.58 16.14 -8.26
N VAL A 568 -1.49 15.16 -8.33
CA VAL A 568 -1.48 14.14 -9.37
C VAL A 568 -1.70 14.74 -10.75
N THR A 569 -2.70 15.61 -10.92
CA THR A 569 -2.98 16.15 -12.25
C THR A 569 -1.88 17.10 -12.73
N HIS A 570 -1.26 17.85 -11.82
CA HIS A 570 -0.08 18.64 -12.13
C HIS A 570 1.07 17.75 -12.60
N TRP A 571 1.47 16.75 -11.81
CA TRP A 571 2.62 15.90 -12.15
C TRP A 571 2.38 15.00 -13.36
N ARG A 572 1.16 14.48 -13.57
CA ARG A 572 0.80 13.80 -14.83
C ARG A 572 0.93 14.71 -16.04
N SER A 573 0.63 16.01 -15.90
CA SER A 573 0.81 16.98 -16.98
C SER A 573 2.29 17.24 -17.32
N LEU A 574 3.24 16.85 -16.46
CA LEU A 574 4.67 17.04 -16.70
C LEU A 574 5.30 15.91 -17.52
N LYS A 575 4.54 14.90 -17.95
CA LYS A 575 5.05 13.78 -18.75
C LYS A 575 5.78 14.28 -20.01
N PRO A 576 7.04 13.85 -20.27
CA PRO A 576 7.74 12.72 -19.65
C PRO A 576 8.70 13.05 -18.49
N GLN A 577 8.72 14.29 -17.97
CA GLN A 577 9.63 14.67 -16.87
C GLN A 577 9.28 13.92 -15.58
N CYS A 578 8.01 13.95 -15.18
CA CYS A 578 7.48 13.13 -14.11
C CYS A 578 6.90 11.84 -14.68
N MET A 579 7.25 10.70 -14.11
CA MET A 579 6.85 9.37 -14.58
C MET A 579 6.19 8.51 -13.50
N GLY A 580 5.84 9.09 -12.34
CA GLY A 580 5.01 8.37 -11.37
C GLY A 580 4.54 9.17 -10.17
N THR A 581 3.38 8.76 -9.66
CA THR A 581 2.75 9.31 -8.46
C THR A 581 2.16 8.18 -7.63
N LEU A 582 2.70 7.96 -6.44
CA LEU A 582 2.18 7.03 -5.45
C LEU A 582 1.77 7.83 -4.21
N TYR A 583 0.49 8.11 -4.03
CA TYR A 583 0.06 8.88 -2.87
C TYR A 583 0.17 8.05 -1.58
N TRP A 584 0.45 8.73 -0.48
CA TRP A 584 0.31 8.21 0.87
C TRP A 584 -1.12 8.50 1.33
N GLN A 585 -1.97 7.50 1.60
CA GLN A 585 -1.77 6.04 1.48
C GLN A 585 -3.02 5.35 0.91
N LEU A 586 -2.94 4.08 0.53
CA LEU A 586 -4.07 3.36 -0.06
C LEU A 586 -5.14 3.02 0.98
N ASN A 587 -4.75 2.28 2.03
CA ASN A 587 -5.62 1.59 2.98
C ASN A 587 -5.28 1.91 4.45
N ASP A 588 -6.14 1.49 5.37
CA ASP A 588 -5.97 1.60 6.83
C ASP A 588 -5.82 0.23 7.50
N THR A 589 -5.05 0.15 8.59
CA THR A 589 -4.88 -1.06 9.44
C THR A 589 -5.95 -1.22 10.52
N TRP A 590 -6.66 -0.14 10.86
CA TRP A 590 -7.67 -0.08 11.92
C TRP A 590 -8.52 1.19 11.71
N PRO A 591 -9.70 1.34 12.33
CA PRO A 591 -10.54 2.52 12.11
C PRO A 591 -9.86 3.80 12.61
N VAL A 592 -9.41 4.70 11.74
CA VAL A 592 -8.53 5.81 12.12
C VAL A 592 -8.69 7.02 11.18
N CYS A 593 -8.35 8.22 11.67
CA CYS A 593 -8.12 9.39 10.83
C CYS A 593 -6.71 9.32 10.22
N SER A 594 -6.63 9.19 8.90
CA SER A 594 -5.38 8.93 8.18
C SER A 594 -5.40 9.54 6.78
N TRP A 595 -4.31 9.32 6.05
CA TRP A 595 -4.18 9.65 4.64
C TRP A 595 -4.80 8.62 3.70
N ALA A 596 -5.43 7.56 4.23
CA ALA A 596 -5.94 6.48 3.39
C ALA A 596 -7.06 6.96 2.47
N SER A 597 -7.10 6.41 1.26
CA SER A 597 -8.23 6.54 0.32
C SER A 597 -9.33 5.50 0.56
N LEU A 598 -8.97 4.36 1.15
CA LEU A 598 -9.86 3.29 1.58
C LEU A 598 -9.82 3.23 3.11
N ASP A 599 -10.97 3.40 3.78
CA ASP A 599 -11.00 3.21 5.23
C ASP A 599 -10.87 1.72 5.62
N HIS A 600 -10.70 1.43 6.92
CA HIS A 600 -10.50 0.05 7.42
C HIS A 600 -11.64 -0.91 7.04
N GLY A 601 -12.85 -0.40 6.85
CA GLY A 601 -13.99 -1.18 6.36
C GLY A 601 -13.89 -1.56 4.88
N GLY A 602 -12.90 -1.03 4.16
CA GLY A 602 -12.76 -1.16 2.71
C GLY A 602 -13.62 -0.16 1.93
N ASN A 603 -14.31 0.77 2.60
CA ASN A 603 -15.13 1.76 1.92
C ASN A 603 -14.24 2.77 1.20
N TRP A 604 -14.68 3.17 0.02
CA TRP A 604 -14.05 4.25 -0.72
C TRP A 604 -14.35 5.58 -0.03
N LYS A 605 -13.32 6.25 0.49
CA LYS A 605 -13.41 7.68 0.79
C LYS A 605 -13.58 8.45 -0.51
N LEU A 606 -14.04 9.70 -0.44
CA LEU A 606 -14.21 10.55 -1.63
C LEU A 606 -12.93 10.66 -2.46
N LEU A 607 -11.76 10.64 -1.82
CA LEU A 607 -10.45 10.57 -2.50
C LEU A 607 -10.39 9.41 -3.51
N HIS A 608 -10.86 8.22 -3.18
CA HIS A 608 -10.69 7.06 -4.07
C HIS A 608 -11.57 7.16 -5.34
N HIS A 609 -12.76 7.74 -5.20
CA HIS A 609 -13.60 8.08 -6.35
C HIS A 609 -12.93 9.12 -7.24
N MET A 610 -12.39 10.18 -6.64
CA MET A 610 -11.63 11.20 -7.37
C MET A 610 -10.36 10.61 -8.00
N ALA A 611 -9.73 9.62 -7.34
CA ALA A 611 -8.53 8.96 -7.83
C ALA A 611 -8.76 8.17 -9.10
N ARG A 612 -9.87 7.43 -9.18
CA ARG A 612 -10.30 6.82 -10.44
C ARG A 612 -10.36 7.87 -11.55
N ASP A 613 -10.97 9.02 -11.28
CA ASP A 613 -11.18 10.04 -12.30
C ASP A 613 -9.85 10.72 -12.72
N PHE A 614 -8.98 11.08 -11.77
CA PHE A 614 -7.68 11.69 -12.06
C PHE A 614 -6.59 10.70 -12.50
N TYR A 615 -6.82 9.39 -12.41
CA TYR A 615 -5.97 8.34 -12.98
C TYR A 615 -6.52 7.71 -14.26
N ASN A 616 -7.61 8.26 -14.82
CA ASN A 616 -8.10 7.87 -16.13
C ASN A 616 -6.96 7.82 -17.18
N PRO A 617 -6.93 6.78 -18.04
CA PRO A 617 -5.86 6.63 -19.05
C PRO A 617 -5.71 7.84 -19.97
N VAL A 618 -6.84 8.44 -20.36
CA VAL A 618 -6.90 9.70 -21.10
C VAL A 618 -7.57 10.74 -20.22
N LEU A 619 -6.86 11.85 -19.97
CA LEU A 619 -7.29 12.92 -19.07
C LEU A 619 -6.99 14.27 -19.72
N VAL A 620 -7.87 15.25 -19.52
CA VAL A 620 -7.54 16.66 -19.69
C VAL A 620 -7.53 17.32 -18.32
N THR A 621 -6.52 18.12 -18.02
CA THR A 621 -6.39 18.82 -16.74
C THR A 621 -6.08 20.30 -16.95
N ALA A 622 -6.58 21.14 -16.05
CA ALA A 622 -6.22 22.56 -15.99
C ALA A 622 -4.90 22.74 -15.23
N VAL A 623 -3.95 23.44 -15.84
CA VAL A 623 -2.66 23.78 -15.25
C VAL A 623 -2.49 25.31 -15.29
N PRO A 624 -2.44 25.98 -14.12
CA PRO A 624 -2.16 27.41 -14.07
C PRO A 624 -0.73 27.68 -14.54
N MET A 625 -0.56 28.56 -15.54
CA MET A 625 0.75 28.92 -16.10
C MET A 625 0.78 30.41 -16.44
N GLY A 626 1.58 31.19 -15.72
CA GLY A 626 1.64 32.64 -15.91
C GLY A 626 0.29 33.31 -15.60
N ASP A 627 -0.24 34.07 -16.56
CA ASP A 627 -1.55 34.72 -16.52
C ASP A 627 -2.68 33.85 -17.14
N GLY A 628 -2.37 32.64 -17.58
CA GLY A 628 -3.30 31.72 -18.22
C GLY A 628 -3.57 30.44 -17.41
N ILE A 629 -4.60 29.73 -17.83
CA ILE A 629 -4.97 28.38 -17.41
C ILE A 629 -4.89 27.51 -18.66
N VAL A 630 -3.90 26.61 -18.70
CA VAL A 630 -3.65 25.72 -19.83
C VAL A 630 -4.34 24.39 -19.58
N LEU A 631 -5.28 24.02 -20.45
CA LEU A 631 -5.86 22.68 -20.49
C LEU A 631 -4.88 21.76 -21.21
N ARG A 632 -4.26 20.84 -20.47
CA ARG A 632 -3.28 19.89 -20.99
C ARG A 632 -3.88 18.50 -21.09
N GLY A 633 -3.68 17.85 -22.23
CA GLY A 633 -4.08 16.48 -22.50
C GLY A 633 -2.97 15.50 -22.11
N VAL A 634 -3.34 14.43 -21.41
CA VAL A 634 -2.47 13.33 -20.98
C VAL A 634 -3.03 12.02 -21.53
N ASN A 635 -2.15 11.17 -22.08
CA ASN A 635 -2.48 9.86 -22.59
C ASN A 635 -1.47 8.81 -22.08
N ASP A 636 -1.99 7.79 -21.40
CA ASP A 636 -1.21 6.63 -20.90
C ASP A 636 -1.43 5.35 -21.72
N LEU A 637 -2.20 5.39 -22.80
CA LEU A 637 -2.38 4.27 -23.70
C LEU A 637 -1.16 4.08 -24.62
N ALA A 638 -1.13 2.95 -25.33
CA ALA A 638 -0.08 2.68 -26.32
C ALA A 638 -0.22 3.55 -27.56
N ASP A 639 -1.45 3.68 -28.02
CA ASP A 639 -1.78 4.39 -29.24
C ASP A 639 -2.08 5.86 -28.96
N ARG A 640 -1.91 6.68 -29.99
CA ARG A 640 -2.28 8.09 -29.96
C ARG A 640 -3.79 8.24 -29.80
N VAL A 641 -4.22 9.25 -29.05
CA VAL A 641 -5.62 9.59 -28.87
C VAL A 641 -5.84 11.04 -29.28
N ASP A 642 -6.72 11.25 -30.25
CA ASP A 642 -7.24 12.57 -30.57
C ASP A 642 -8.33 12.94 -29.56
N VAL A 643 -8.19 14.10 -28.92
CA VAL A 643 -9.15 14.66 -27.97
C VAL A 643 -9.77 15.94 -28.52
N PHE A 644 -11.05 16.13 -28.24
CA PHE A 644 -11.77 17.39 -28.45
C PHE A 644 -12.21 17.95 -27.11
N VAL A 645 -11.87 19.21 -26.85
CA VAL A 645 -12.08 19.90 -25.57
C VAL A 645 -12.98 21.12 -25.78
N THR A 646 -13.91 21.32 -24.85
CA THR A 646 -14.73 22.54 -24.73
C THR A 646 -14.53 23.16 -23.36
N ALA A 647 -14.41 24.48 -23.29
CA ALA A 647 -14.24 25.25 -22.07
C ALA A 647 -15.29 26.36 -21.96
N VAL A 648 -15.87 26.52 -20.78
CA VAL A 648 -16.84 27.59 -20.48
C VAL A 648 -16.58 28.20 -19.11
N ALA A 649 -16.92 29.48 -18.96
CA ALA A 649 -17.05 30.12 -17.67
C ALA A 649 -18.40 29.71 -17.08
N LEU A 650 -18.40 29.08 -15.91
CA LEU A 650 -19.58 28.65 -15.17
C LEU A 650 -19.83 29.61 -14.00
N ALA A 651 -20.91 30.37 -14.07
CA ALA A 651 -21.35 31.23 -12.99
C ALA A 651 -22.13 30.43 -11.92
N MET A 652 -22.14 30.92 -10.67
CA MET A 652 -22.83 30.25 -9.57
C MET A 652 -24.36 30.20 -9.74
N ASP A 653 -24.93 31.06 -10.60
CA ASP A 653 -26.35 31.01 -10.97
C ASP A 653 -26.66 29.97 -12.07
N GLY A 654 -25.66 29.24 -12.55
CA GLY A 654 -25.76 28.21 -13.58
C GLY A 654 -25.63 28.73 -15.01
N SER A 655 -25.53 30.04 -15.23
CA SER A 655 -25.26 30.57 -16.56
C SER A 655 -23.84 30.24 -17.02
N THR A 656 -23.68 30.01 -18.32
CA THR A 656 -22.40 29.67 -18.94
C THR A 656 -22.03 30.62 -20.06
N ARG A 657 -20.74 30.94 -20.19
CA ARG A 657 -20.18 31.70 -21.32
C ARG A 657 -19.06 30.91 -21.98
N ASP A 658 -19.09 30.81 -23.30
CA ASP A 658 -18.06 30.10 -24.08
C ASP A 658 -16.68 30.76 -23.89
N LEU A 659 -15.67 29.94 -23.58
CA LEU A 659 -14.27 30.34 -23.47
C LEU A 659 -13.41 29.72 -24.57
N GLY A 660 -13.96 28.75 -25.33
CA GLY A 660 -13.29 28.17 -26.48
C GLY A 660 -13.43 26.66 -26.58
N LYS A 661 -12.95 26.17 -27.72
CA LYS A 661 -12.86 24.75 -28.03
C LYS A 661 -11.61 24.50 -28.85
N ALA A 662 -11.02 23.33 -28.66
CA ALA A 662 -9.83 22.92 -29.40
C ALA A 662 -9.77 21.39 -29.51
N ASP A 663 -9.06 20.93 -30.52
CA ASP A 663 -8.68 19.53 -30.68
C ASP A 663 -7.16 19.38 -30.59
N ALA A 664 -6.70 18.24 -30.08
CA ALA A 664 -5.29 17.90 -30.03
C ALA A 664 -5.09 16.39 -30.15
N SER A 665 -3.99 15.99 -30.77
CA SER A 665 -3.58 14.58 -30.86
C SER A 665 -2.51 14.29 -29.82
N ILE A 666 -2.82 13.45 -28.84
CA ILE A 666 -1.97 13.17 -27.68
C ILE A 666 -1.22 11.85 -27.89
N GLY A 667 0.11 11.92 -27.93
CA GLY A 667 1.00 10.75 -27.96
C GLY A 667 1.36 10.27 -26.55
N SER A 668 2.63 9.91 -26.35
CA SER A 668 3.15 9.55 -25.03
C SER A 668 3.26 10.76 -24.10
N ASP A 669 3.56 11.93 -24.64
CA ASP A 669 3.88 13.12 -23.86
C ASP A 669 2.62 13.97 -23.64
N ALA A 670 2.58 14.71 -22.54
CA ALA A 670 1.47 15.62 -22.28
C ALA A 670 1.54 16.84 -23.20
N VAL A 671 0.41 17.27 -23.75
CA VAL A 671 0.34 18.35 -24.74
C VAL A 671 -0.65 19.44 -24.32
N ASP A 672 -0.36 20.67 -24.69
CA ASP A 672 -1.28 21.80 -24.49
C ASP A 672 -2.40 21.70 -25.52
N VAL A 673 -3.65 21.82 -25.08
CA VAL A 673 -4.83 21.70 -25.94
C VAL A 673 -5.52 23.05 -26.12
N LEU A 674 -5.79 23.74 -25.02
CA LEU A 674 -6.47 25.04 -25.02
C LEU A 674 -5.93 25.91 -23.89
N THR A 675 -5.69 27.19 -24.16
CA THR A 675 -5.31 28.17 -23.13
C THR A 675 -6.44 29.16 -22.93
N VAL A 676 -6.90 29.28 -21.68
CA VAL A 676 -7.88 30.27 -21.22
C VAL A 676 -7.14 31.34 -20.43
N GLN A 677 -7.37 32.63 -20.69
CA GLN A 677 -6.74 33.68 -19.86
C GLN A 677 -7.43 33.74 -18.51
N ALA A 678 -6.68 33.86 -17.41
CA ALA A 678 -7.29 33.96 -16.08
C ALA A 678 -8.23 35.17 -15.96
N GLY A 679 -7.90 36.27 -16.67
CA GLY A 679 -8.74 37.47 -16.76
C GLY A 679 -10.05 37.29 -17.54
N ASP A 680 -10.22 36.20 -18.30
CA ASP A 680 -11.47 35.89 -18.99
C ASP A 680 -12.55 35.33 -18.06
N LEU A 681 -12.19 34.96 -16.81
CA LEU A 681 -13.12 34.49 -15.79
C LEU A 681 -13.54 35.64 -14.87
N GLY A 682 -14.84 35.80 -14.68
CA GLY A 682 -15.39 36.69 -13.68
C GLY A 682 -15.14 36.21 -12.25
N ALA A 683 -15.19 37.12 -11.28
CA ALA A 683 -14.90 36.81 -9.86
C ALA A 683 -15.87 35.79 -9.21
N GLN A 684 -17.00 35.50 -9.86
CA GLN A 684 -18.00 34.51 -9.43
C GLN A 684 -18.20 33.39 -10.47
N GLU A 685 -17.21 33.23 -11.35
CA GLU A 685 -17.18 32.19 -12.37
C GLU A 685 -16.04 31.20 -12.07
N MET A 686 -16.27 29.94 -12.41
CA MET A 686 -15.25 28.88 -12.45
C MET A 686 -15.03 28.47 -13.90
N LEU A 687 -13.88 27.87 -14.20
CA LEU A 687 -13.67 27.24 -15.49
C LEU A 687 -14.27 25.83 -15.43
N PHE A 688 -15.29 25.56 -16.23
CA PHE A 688 -15.75 24.20 -16.52
C PHE A 688 -15.21 23.77 -17.88
N PHE A 689 -14.69 22.55 -17.97
CA PHE A 689 -14.25 22.00 -19.23
C PHE A 689 -14.64 20.53 -19.36
N ALA A 690 -14.90 20.12 -20.59
CA ALA A 690 -15.26 18.75 -20.93
C ALA A 690 -14.47 18.29 -22.15
N TRP A 691 -14.23 16.99 -22.23
CA TRP A 691 -13.52 16.40 -23.35
C TRP A 691 -14.12 15.06 -23.80
N THR A 692 -13.85 14.74 -25.06
CA THR A 692 -14.13 13.44 -25.67
C THR A 692 -12.89 12.97 -26.43
N GLY A 693 -12.55 11.70 -26.30
CA GLY A 693 -11.42 11.05 -26.98
C GLY A 693 -11.88 10.12 -28.10
N SER A 694 -11.03 9.97 -29.12
CA SER A 694 -11.20 9.01 -30.22
C SER A 694 -11.18 7.54 -29.80
N ASP A 695 -10.68 7.24 -28.60
CA ASP A 695 -10.74 5.94 -27.93
C ASP A 695 -12.09 5.67 -27.23
N GLY A 696 -13.02 6.63 -27.29
CA GLY A 696 -14.33 6.56 -26.64
C GLY A 696 -14.34 7.07 -25.21
N THR A 697 -13.20 7.52 -24.66
CA THR A 697 -13.17 8.16 -23.35
C THR A 697 -13.87 9.52 -23.39
N SER A 698 -14.44 9.93 -22.27
CA SER A 698 -14.98 11.26 -22.08
C SER A 698 -14.93 11.64 -20.62
N GLY A 699 -14.79 12.92 -20.33
CA GLY A 699 -14.80 13.43 -18.98
C GLY A 699 -15.10 14.92 -18.92
N SER A 700 -15.23 15.41 -17.70
CA SER A 700 -15.38 16.83 -17.43
C SER A 700 -14.81 17.14 -16.07
N ASP A 701 -14.36 18.38 -15.90
CA ASP A 701 -13.84 18.84 -14.64
C ASP A 701 -14.03 20.36 -14.48
N ILE A 702 -13.81 20.85 -13.26
CA ILE A 702 -13.78 22.26 -12.93
C ILE A 702 -12.40 22.68 -12.43
N TYR A 703 -12.02 23.89 -12.79
CA TYR A 703 -10.94 24.62 -12.14
C TYR A 703 -11.53 25.87 -11.48
N ALA A 704 -11.34 25.99 -10.17
CA ALA A 704 -11.73 27.16 -9.40
C ALA A 704 -10.51 28.06 -9.18
N PRO A 705 -10.44 29.26 -9.80
CA PRO A 705 -9.33 30.20 -9.60
C PRO A 705 -9.19 30.72 -8.16
N HIS A 706 -10.21 30.54 -7.33
CA HIS A 706 -10.25 31.01 -5.96
C HIS A 706 -10.68 29.89 -5.01
N PRO A 707 -10.36 30.01 -3.71
CA PRO A 707 -10.97 29.20 -2.66
C PRO A 707 -12.50 29.15 -2.77
N PHE A 708 -13.10 27.98 -2.59
CA PHE A 708 -14.54 27.76 -2.70
C PHE A 708 -15.37 28.70 -1.79
N LYS A 709 -14.82 29.09 -0.64
CA LYS A 709 -15.48 30.04 0.29
C LYS A 709 -15.77 31.43 -0.32
N HIS A 710 -15.05 31.83 -1.38
CA HIS A 710 -15.21 33.12 -2.05
C HIS A 710 -16.39 33.16 -3.03
N TYR A 711 -16.94 32.01 -3.41
CA TYR A 711 -18.08 31.95 -4.31
C TYR A 711 -19.39 32.08 -3.52
N ALA A 712 -20.33 32.84 -4.06
CA ALA A 712 -21.71 32.92 -3.61
C ALA A 712 -22.46 31.70 -4.14
N LEU A 713 -22.18 30.53 -3.56
CA LEU A 713 -22.86 29.28 -3.88
C LEU A 713 -24.37 29.47 -3.70
N ASN A 714 -25.15 29.09 -4.72
CA ASN A 714 -26.60 29.08 -4.66
C ASN A 714 -27.10 27.70 -4.20
N ALA A 715 -28.28 27.66 -3.59
CA ALA A 715 -28.95 26.40 -3.30
C ALA A 715 -29.17 25.62 -4.61
N PRO A 716 -28.67 24.37 -4.72
CA PRO A 716 -28.74 23.62 -5.97
C PRO A 716 -30.10 22.98 -6.25
N ASP A 717 -30.99 22.90 -5.24
CA ASP A 717 -32.32 22.28 -5.32
C ASP A 717 -32.29 20.91 -6.02
N ILE A 718 -31.42 20.02 -5.50
CA ILE A 718 -31.16 18.70 -6.09
C ILE A 718 -32.38 17.79 -5.92
N ALA A 719 -32.96 17.36 -7.04
CA ALA A 719 -33.94 16.29 -7.09
C ALA A 719 -33.23 14.93 -7.15
N MET A 720 -33.69 13.98 -6.31
CA MET A 720 -33.16 12.61 -6.26
C MET A 720 -34.27 11.60 -6.58
N ALA A 721 -34.06 10.81 -7.63
CA ALA A 721 -34.90 9.67 -7.98
C ALA A 721 -34.14 8.36 -7.78
N VAL A 722 -34.76 7.39 -7.09
CA VAL A 722 -34.15 6.10 -6.75
C VAL A 722 -34.96 4.97 -7.36
N ALA A 723 -34.28 4.02 -8.02
CA ALA A 723 -34.90 2.83 -8.59
C ALA A 723 -34.04 1.58 -8.32
N ASP A 724 -34.68 0.48 -7.91
CA ASP A 724 -34.04 -0.84 -7.81
C ASP A 724 -34.12 -1.55 -9.18
N GLN A 725 -32.97 -1.98 -9.69
CA GLN A 725 -32.84 -2.78 -10.90
C GLN A 725 -32.20 -4.14 -10.60
N GLY A 726 -32.89 -4.94 -9.79
CA GLY A 726 -32.47 -6.32 -9.50
C GLY A 726 -31.29 -6.40 -8.54
N GLY A 727 -31.28 -5.57 -7.49
CA GLY A 727 -30.21 -5.49 -6.50
C GLY A 727 -29.13 -4.45 -6.83
N VAL A 728 -29.21 -3.81 -8.00
CA VAL A 728 -28.41 -2.63 -8.34
C VAL A 728 -29.30 -1.40 -8.24
N TRP A 729 -28.99 -0.52 -7.29
CA TRP A 729 -29.76 0.70 -7.06
C TRP A 729 -29.27 1.80 -7.97
N GLN A 730 -30.17 2.37 -8.77
CA GLN A 730 -29.93 3.52 -9.64
C GLN A 730 -30.42 4.79 -8.95
N ILE A 731 -29.53 5.76 -8.73
CA ILE A 731 -29.83 7.04 -8.10
C ILE A 731 -29.60 8.14 -9.14
N THR A 732 -30.65 8.72 -9.68
CA THR A 732 -30.57 9.83 -10.64
C THR A 732 -30.72 11.15 -9.90
N LEU A 733 -29.70 12.01 -9.99
CA LEU A 733 -29.69 13.35 -9.42
C LEU A 733 -29.85 14.39 -10.53
N THR A 734 -30.61 15.45 -10.28
CA THR A 734 -30.73 16.61 -11.18
C THR A 734 -30.77 17.88 -10.33
N ALA A 735 -29.88 18.84 -10.64
CA ALA A 735 -29.76 20.09 -9.91
C ALA A 735 -30.23 21.27 -10.78
N GLN A 736 -30.88 22.27 -10.18
CA GLN A 736 -31.30 23.50 -10.88
C GLN A 736 -30.18 24.54 -10.96
N LYS A 737 -29.19 24.45 -10.07
CA LYS A 737 -27.97 25.26 -10.05
C LYS A 737 -26.75 24.35 -9.92
N PRO A 738 -25.53 24.84 -10.19
CA PRO A 738 -24.33 24.03 -10.05
C PRO A 738 -24.20 23.48 -8.62
N ALA A 739 -23.98 22.18 -8.50
CA ALA A 739 -23.73 21.53 -7.22
C ALA A 739 -22.34 20.90 -7.24
N PHE A 740 -21.52 21.19 -6.22
CA PHE A 740 -20.12 20.79 -6.19
C PHE A 740 -19.86 19.68 -5.17
N PHE A 741 -19.02 18.72 -5.55
CA PHE A 741 -18.62 17.56 -4.74
C PHE A 741 -19.81 16.73 -4.23
N VAL A 742 -20.88 16.69 -5.02
CA VAL A 742 -22.10 15.96 -4.72
C VAL A 742 -21.75 14.52 -4.40
N SER A 743 -22.14 14.11 -3.19
CA SER A 743 -21.79 12.82 -2.65
C SER A 743 -22.96 12.09 -2.02
N LEU A 744 -22.99 10.78 -2.22
CA LEU A 744 -23.98 9.87 -1.68
C LEU A 744 -23.34 8.96 -0.62
N GLU A 745 -24.06 8.74 0.47
CA GLU A 745 -23.82 7.69 1.45
C GLU A 745 -25.01 6.75 1.50
N ALA A 746 -24.76 5.47 1.77
CA ALA A 746 -25.79 4.46 1.95
C ALA A 746 -25.86 4.03 3.43
N SER A 747 -27.05 3.67 3.90
CA SER A 747 -27.26 3.14 5.26
C SER A 747 -26.75 1.71 5.45
N THR A 748 -26.26 1.07 4.38
CA THR A 748 -25.77 -0.32 4.35
C THR A 748 -24.43 -0.36 3.64
N ALA A 749 -23.60 -1.36 3.95
CA ALA A 749 -22.34 -1.59 3.24
C ALA A 749 -22.59 -1.89 1.75
N GLY A 750 -21.72 -1.38 0.90
CA GLY A 750 -21.85 -1.49 -0.54
C GLY A 750 -20.92 -0.53 -1.27
N ARG A 751 -21.04 -0.51 -2.60
CA ARG A 751 -20.16 0.26 -3.46
C ARG A 751 -20.94 1.12 -4.43
N PHE A 752 -20.65 2.42 -4.40
CA PHE A 752 -21.06 3.34 -5.45
C PHE A 752 -20.10 3.22 -6.65
N ASP A 753 -20.65 3.34 -7.86
CA ASP A 753 -19.82 3.48 -9.05
C ASP A 753 -19.04 4.80 -8.99
N ARG A 754 -19.66 5.91 -8.59
CA ARG A 754 -19.01 7.24 -8.54
C ARG A 754 -19.43 8.03 -7.30
N ASN A 755 -18.64 9.01 -6.92
CA ASN A 755 -18.93 9.93 -5.82
C ASN A 755 -18.12 11.23 -5.99
N ALA A 756 -18.35 12.25 -5.17
CA ALA A 756 -17.65 13.54 -5.23
C ALA A 756 -17.70 14.23 -6.60
N VAL A 757 -18.85 14.18 -7.28
CA VAL A 757 -19.03 14.71 -8.64
C VAL A 757 -19.53 16.15 -8.66
N HIS A 758 -19.39 16.82 -9.80
CA HIS A 758 -19.98 18.13 -10.03
C HIS A 758 -21.24 17.98 -10.91
N LEU A 759 -22.38 18.49 -10.44
CA LEU A 759 -23.62 18.51 -11.24
C LEU A 759 -23.76 19.85 -11.93
N MET A 760 -23.92 19.79 -13.25
CA MET A 760 -24.27 20.95 -14.06
C MET A 760 -25.80 21.17 -14.02
N PRO A 761 -26.27 22.42 -14.14
CA PRO A 761 -27.70 22.71 -14.17
C PRO A 761 -28.46 21.87 -15.20
N ASP A 762 -29.60 21.34 -14.79
CA ASP A 762 -30.56 20.61 -15.63
C ASP A 762 -29.97 19.41 -16.39
N THR A 763 -28.81 18.90 -15.93
CA THR A 763 -28.13 17.74 -16.53
C THR A 763 -28.21 16.55 -15.57
N PRO A 764 -29.11 15.58 -15.82
CA PRO A 764 -29.26 14.42 -14.94
C PRO A 764 -28.00 13.56 -14.93
N LEU A 765 -27.57 13.14 -13.74
CA LEU A 765 -26.49 12.18 -13.56
C LEU A 765 -26.99 10.98 -12.74
N THR A 766 -26.70 9.77 -13.21
CA THR A 766 -27.12 8.54 -12.53
C THR A 766 -25.92 7.83 -11.90
N PHE A 767 -26.08 7.49 -10.63
CA PHE A 767 -25.17 6.69 -9.83
C PHE A 767 -25.71 5.28 -9.73
N SER A 768 -24.82 4.29 -9.67
CA SER A 768 -25.15 2.90 -9.35
C SER A 768 -24.60 2.57 -7.97
N PHE A 769 -25.40 1.94 -7.13
CA PHE A 769 -24.99 1.38 -5.85
C PHE A 769 -25.29 -0.11 -5.80
N VAL A 770 -24.27 -0.90 -5.49
CA VAL A 770 -24.39 -2.35 -5.28
C VAL A 770 -24.16 -2.62 -3.79
N PRO A 771 -25.20 -3.01 -3.03
CA PRO A 771 -25.01 -3.37 -1.64
C PRO A 771 -24.29 -4.72 -1.53
N GLU A 772 -23.47 -4.89 -0.49
CA GLU A 772 -22.75 -6.15 -0.26
C GLU A 772 -23.69 -7.32 0.10
N ARG A 773 -24.88 -6.99 0.60
CA ARG A 773 -25.95 -7.91 1.01
C ARG A 773 -27.25 -7.49 0.34
N GLY A 774 -28.26 -8.35 0.31
CA GLY A 774 -29.57 -8.04 -0.29
C GLY A 774 -30.43 -7.03 0.49
N ASP A 775 -29.82 -6.14 1.28
CA ASP A 775 -30.49 -5.16 2.12
C ASP A 775 -30.98 -3.97 1.28
N THR A 776 -32.09 -3.35 1.69
CA THR A 776 -32.59 -2.10 1.07
C THR A 776 -31.85 -0.89 1.66
N PRO A 777 -31.02 -0.18 0.89
CA PRO A 777 -30.30 1.00 1.35
C PRO A 777 -31.22 2.23 1.43
N ALA A 778 -31.00 3.06 2.44
CA ALA A 778 -31.40 4.46 2.44
C ALA A 778 -30.19 5.31 2.03
N PHE A 779 -30.44 6.36 1.24
CA PHE A 779 -29.39 7.22 0.70
C PHE A 779 -29.41 8.60 1.34
N THR A 780 -28.24 9.06 1.78
CA THR A 780 -28.00 10.43 2.28
C THR A 780 -27.20 11.18 1.24
N LEU A 781 -27.69 12.36 0.86
CA LEU A 781 -27.05 13.26 -0.10
C LEU A 781 -26.32 14.40 0.64
N ARG A 782 -25.10 14.71 0.21
CA ARG A 782 -24.36 15.91 0.63
C ARG A 782 -23.81 16.63 -0.58
N ASP A 783 -23.76 17.95 -0.52
CA ASP A 783 -23.04 18.79 -1.45
C ASP A 783 -22.37 19.96 -0.71
N LEU A 784 -21.48 20.67 -1.40
CA LEU A 784 -20.72 21.75 -0.79
C LEU A 784 -21.58 22.90 -0.26
N HIS A 785 -22.69 23.26 -0.93
CA HIS A 785 -23.56 24.31 -0.45
C HIS A 785 -24.25 23.88 0.85
N THR A 786 -24.91 22.71 0.87
CA THR A 786 -25.61 22.25 2.09
C THR A 786 -24.66 22.08 3.27
N ALA A 787 -23.44 21.57 3.04
CA ALA A 787 -22.47 21.35 4.11
C ALA A 787 -21.88 22.64 4.72
N THR A 788 -21.97 23.78 4.01
CA THR A 788 -21.24 25.00 4.40
C THR A 788 -22.10 26.27 4.50
N MET A 789 -23.36 26.21 4.07
CA MET A 789 -24.25 27.37 3.97
C MET A 789 -25.64 27.18 4.58
N ALA A 790 -26.08 25.92 4.78
CA ALA A 790 -27.45 25.59 5.19
C ALA A 790 -27.68 25.66 6.70
#